data_AF-I1BNJ6-F1
#
_entry.id   AF-I1BNJ6-F1
#
_cell.length_a   1.000
_cell.length_b   1.000
_cell.length_c   1.000
_cell.angle_alpha   90.00
_cell.angle_beta   90.00
_cell.angle_gamma   90.00
#
_symmetry.space_group_name_H-M   'P 1'
#
loop_
_entity.id
_entity.type
_entity.pdbx_description
1 polymer ?
#
loop_
_entity_poly.entity_id
_entity_poly.type
_entity_poly.pdbx_seq_one_letter_code
_entity_poly.pdbx_strand_id
1 'polypeptide(L)'
;MTNATTIASPISIEKDDEEQSDEEEQSIESDEENEEEEPQLVEDESLSEEDKNEEQLSEDELLEEEIEQVKVEESGPQPVYGSLASTKPISKSEQTVPLKDYEELRFKLKILEIKRNEDRERFREHEKIKEEAEQFLTLRNKLQDKISELQKDVREARRELKQVSSEKETYESKYNDLLESMEMLTLDKEVAEERADSLQQETEILKDKIEEISIDLDILKQEADILNKLPAQRDQEDNERIPLEVVQLERHNERLKEALVRLRDVTTENEAELNLRIKTLEQENYELEELRYQYEKVKEQLMTAEILVEDLKMQLDDAVGTEDLVEQLTEKNLNLTEKMEELKATVDDLEALKELADELEENHVETERQLQAEIDHRDMLLREQVERLRANEETIADYETTIEQFRQLVSHLQNDLKELKRKEKDDQTEKMTLSSQSQAMMSLNLQLQTTVMKAQAKSIDIELRKLEASQANDRLNMIQPYLPEPFFKTENDPISCLLLFKRLEFKSDLIIKHLDQNYPVSEKIMDSVTENLIIICEIKQRAGWLSSLSARFQTYVKNCEPNTFAEMGKVYLDLIGVERKMNGIVELFRTDQMNEAYCLTELQRIISQVEHLVEANLSEQQEKSNADQFFGLTKALDLNADRMIVIFTFARQLLDNSVKKDGLVIDEGVGQMEQDYMEPLGRLITQAKNSKIIAKKLMRQLEDKFEEAMTLKADYLNRFKMLYSISKKLCRFCFDVYKELVSYVDAKRGSHEPLELSFIKKLLREKGDEIFEMAESSMWESSLRTLKTLTNELETTHSQVEYDDKLDKITTKVAPWIQRASDIKAEVVVNHELEHKLQQHNEEIIKLIKDIKLKDQSLQEADVKINLLEKRMEVAKKEIEHVKRLEEDLEKSVNQEQLYAETMESLQNENDALEAEINQLKKEANRREEKRQSLIRKAATFDLTEHEDTTTMQEMAGNYYEMSGQMEALKNSIRYLRAENTELKKLDFIRSLRLDLVEPTKEFTVDDRLKSIARETRVLVKDLRSAGASPRVIQLSDYKNNSQSGKKLPDYQYQTQQSVLYTLKQRSEQLRDQIKSQLQFTQKKVNKLHI
;
A
#
# COMPACT_ATOMS: atom_id res chain seq x y z
N MET A 1 -2.49 15.45 -58.55
CA MET A 1 -1.61 14.30 -58.81
C MET A 1 -2.01 13.23 -57.80
N THR A 2 -2.96 12.36 -58.16
CA THR A 2 -2.74 11.05 -58.79
C THR A 2 -2.21 10.04 -57.76
N ASN A 3 -3.02 9.13 -57.19
CA ASN A 3 -4.32 8.59 -57.65
C ASN A 3 -5.41 8.51 -56.55
N ALA A 4 -6.67 8.47 -56.99
CA ALA A 4 -7.82 7.92 -56.27
C ALA A 4 -8.11 6.48 -56.79
N THR A 5 -9.07 5.67 -56.33
CA THR A 5 -10.18 5.88 -55.37
C THR A 5 -10.22 4.65 -54.40
N THR A 6 -11.30 4.03 -53.88
CA THR A 6 -12.76 4.03 -54.13
C THR A 6 -13.54 3.74 -52.84
N ILE A 7 -14.81 4.15 -52.83
CA ILE A 7 -15.86 3.83 -51.85
C ILE A 7 -16.29 2.35 -51.95
N ALA A 8 -16.58 1.68 -50.83
CA ALA A 8 -17.72 0.74 -50.68
C ALA A 8 -17.86 0.20 -49.24
N SER A 9 -19.08 0.26 -48.69
CA SER A 9 -19.65 -0.78 -47.82
C SER A 9 -20.58 -1.66 -48.68
N PRO A 10 -20.97 -2.87 -48.25
CA PRO A 10 -22.29 -2.96 -47.60
C PRO A 10 -22.41 -4.04 -46.51
N ILE A 11 -23.59 -4.05 -45.89
CA ILE A 11 -24.18 -5.20 -45.18
C ILE A 11 -24.59 -6.27 -46.20
N SER A 12 -24.45 -7.55 -45.85
CA SER A 12 -25.35 -8.61 -46.32
C SER A 12 -25.82 -9.44 -45.13
N ILE A 13 -27.14 -9.51 -44.95
CA ILE A 13 -27.82 -10.61 -44.28
C ILE A 13 -28.18 -11.58 -45.39
N GLU A 14 -27.88 -12.86 -45.22
CA GLU A 14 -28.51 -13.94 -46.00
C GLU A 14 -28.74 -15.13 -45.06
N LYS A 15 -29.77 -15.92 -45.36
CA LYS A 15 -30.50 -16.75 -44.40
C LYS A 15 -31.18 -17.89 -45.17
N ASP A 16 -31.56 -18.93 -44.43
CA ASP A 16 -32.49 -20.01 -44.82
C ASP A 16 -31.94 -21.14 -45.71
N ASP A 17 -32.70 -22.24 -45.65
CA ASP A 17 -32.67 -23.51 -46.39
C ASP A 17 -31.41 -24.40 -46.21
N GLU A 18 -31.42 -25.46 -45.39
CA GLU A 18 -32.23 -26.71 -45.39
C GLU A 18 -31.54 -27.87 -46.13
N GLU A 19 -31.09 -28.88 -45.38
CA GLU A 19 -31.10 -30.28 -45.80
C GLU A 19 -31.50 -31.14 -44.58
N GLN A 20 -32.53 -31.98 -44.76
CA GLN A 20 -33.18 -32.77 -43.70
C GLN A 20 -32.79 -34.26 -43.81
N SER A 21 -33.38 -35.09 -42.93
CA SER A 21 -33.46 -36.57 -42.97
C SER A 21 -32.18 -37.37 -42.67
N ASP A 22 -32.25 -38.57 -42.10
CA ASP A 22 -33.26 -39.22 -41.21
C ASP A 22 -32.60 -40.48 -40.60
N GLU A 23 -33.18 -41.03 -39.52
CA GLU A 23 -33.49 -42.48 -39.34
C GLU A 23 -33.69 -42.87 -37.85
N GLU A 24 -34.92 -43.29 -37.53
CA GLU A 24 -35.36 -44.36 -36.59
C GLU A 24 -34.54 -44.56 -35.29
N GLU A 25 -35.01 -44.31 -34.05
CA GLU A 25 -36.35 -44.39 -33.43
C GLU A 25 -36.98 -45.81 -33.36
N GLN A 26 -36.85 -46.49 -32.21
CA GLN A 26 -37.80 -47.52 -31.74
C GLN A 26 -37.60 -47.99 -30.28
N SER A 27 -38.45 -47.54 -29.35
CA SER A 27 -39.10 -48.40 -28.32
C SER A 27 -40.08 -47.64 -27.41
N ILE A 28 -41.35 -48.07 -27.39
CA ILE A 28 -42.50 -47.62 -26.56
C ILE A 28 -42.88 -48.83 -25.64
N GLU A 29 -43.51 -48.77 -24.46
CA GLU A 29 -44.27 -47.80 -23.62
C GLU A 29 -43.43 -47.37 -22.36
N SER A 30 -43.82 -46.68 -21.27
CA SER A 30 -45.05 -46.14 -20.60
C SER A 30 -44.58 -45.31 -19.36
N ASP A 31 -45.23 -44.32 -18.71
CA ASP A 31 -46.45 -43.51 -18.90
C ASP A 31 -46.33 -42.17 -18.05
N GLU A 32 -47.40 -41.67 -17.42
CA GLU A 32 -47.66 -40.38 -16.73
C GLU A 32 -47.17 -40.31 -15.23
N GLU A 33 -47.12 -39.21 -14.45
CA GLU A 33 -47.75 -37.85 -14.45
C GLU A 33 -46.79 -36.71 -14.00
N ASN A 34 -47.20 -35.45 -14.26
CA ASN A 34 -46.90 -34.08 -13.72
C ASN A 34 -45.96 -33.88 -12.48
N GLU A 35 -45.38 -32.69 -12.18
CA GLU A 35 -45.73 -31.28 -12.52
C GLU A 35 -44.51 -30.30 -12.47
N GLU A 36 -44.78 -28.98 -12.59
CA GLU A 36 -43.91 -27.79 -12.72
C GLU A 36 -42.95 -27.51 -11.50
N GLU A 37 -41.94 -26.60 -11.47
CA GLU A 37 -41.45 -25.49 -12.35
C GLU A 37 -39.92 -25.19 -12.10
N GLU A 38 -39.33 -24.13 -12.71
CA GLU A 38 -37.88 -23.77 -12.60
C GLU A 38 -37.49 -22.91 -11.35
N PRO A 39 -36.20 -22.88 -10.93
CA PRO A 39 -35.76 -22.26 -9.67
C PRO A 39 -35.01 -20.90 -9.79
N GLN A 40 -35.08 -20.04 -8.76
CA GLN A 40 -34.13 -18.94 -8.52
C GLN A 40 -33.81 -18.69 -7.03
N LEU A 41 -32.50 -18.68 -6.72
CA LEU A 41 -31.69 -17.87 -5.78
C LEU A 41 -32.31 -17.26 -4.48
N VAL A 42 -31.59 -17.40 -3.35
CA VAL A 42 -30.78 -16.33 -2.67
C VAL A 42 -29.98 -16.95 -1.49
N GLU A 43 -29.00 -16.22 -0.95
CA GLU A 43 -27.96 -16.63 0.03
C GLU A 43 -28.39 -16.63 1.55
N ASP A 44 -27.36 -16.51 2.42
CA ASP A 44 -27.30 -16.34 3.89
C ASP A 44 -26.97 -17.64 4.68
N GLU A 45 -25.76 -17.81 5.24
CA GLU A 45 -25.10 -17.12 6.38
C GLU A 45 -25.61 -17.57 7.77
N SER A 46 -24.70 -17.92 8.69
CA SER A 46 -25.01 -18.64 9.94
C SER A 46 -24.01 -18.37 11.07
N LEU A 47 -24.18 -17.25 11.78
CA LEU A 47 -23.31 -16.74 12.85
C LEU A 47 -22.89 -17.79 13.92
N SER A 48 -21.74 -17.54 14.56
CA SER A 48 -21.12 -18.38 15.60
C SER A 48 -21.06 -17.68 16.98
N GLU A 49 -20.65 -18.40 18.03
CA GLU A 49 -20.31 -17.80 19.34
C GLU A 49 -19.12 -18.52 20.00
N GLU A 50 -18.14 -17.73 20.46
CA GLU A 50 -17.12 -18.13 21.46
C GLU A 50 -17.81 -18.31 22.87
N ASP A 51 -17.21 -18.61 24.04
CA ASP A 51 -15.94 -18.07 24.55
C ASP A 51 -15.30 -18.78 25.78
N LYS A 52 -14.13 -18.23 26.13
CA LYS A 52 -13.06 -18.55 27.09
C LYS A 52 -13.57 -18.67 28.56
N ASN A 53 -13.11 -19.56 29.45
CA ASN A 53 -11.75 -19.94 29.94
C ASN A 53 -11.32 -19.13 31.20
N GLU A 54 -10.99 -19.79 32.33
CA GLU A 54 -10.39 -19.18 33.54
C GLU A 54 -9.54 -20.21 34.34
N GLU A 55 -8.63 -19.77 35.22
CA GLU A 55 -7.46 -20.56 35.69
C GLU A 55 -7.43 -20.96 37.19
N GLN A 56 -6.73 -22.08 37.48
CA GLN A 56 -5.77 -22.42 38.58
C GLN A 56 -5.86 -21.73 40.00
N LEU A 57 -5.40 -22.28 41.14
CA LEU A 57 -4.27 -23.18 41.47
C LEU A 57 -4.39 -23.71 42.95
N SER A 58 -3.32 -24.32 43.48
CA SER A 58 -3.05 -24.83 44.86
C SER A 58 -3.61 -26.25 45.22
N GLU A 59 -2.96 -27.09 46.05
CA GLU A 59 -1.69 -26.97 46.82
C GLU A 59 -1.00 -28.36 47.00
N ASP A 60 0.26 -28.40 47.48
CA ASP A 60 1.15 -29.60 47.54
C ASP A 60 0.99 -30.51 48.80
N GLU A 61 1.40 -31.79 48.72
CA GLU A 61 2.61 -32.34 49.39
C GLU A 61 2.75 -33.89 49.39
N LEU A 62 3.94 -34.35 48.95
CA LEU A 62 4.80 -35.44 49.48
C LEU A 62 4.22 -36.70 50.19
N LEU A 63 4.62 -37.90 49.72
CA LEU A 63 5.69 -38.70 50.37
C LEU A 63 6.09 -39.99 49.60
N GLU A 64 7.17 -40.63 50.04
CA GLU A 64 7.86 -41.80 49.44
C GLU A 64 7.31 -43.16 49.96
N GLU A 65 7.42 -44.23 49.16
CA GLU A 65 8.26 -45.42 49.42
C GLU A 65 7.97 -46.59 48.44
N GLU A 66 9.01 -47.31 48.01
CA GLU A 66 8.88 -48.68 47.46
C GLU A 66 8.81 -49.69 48.62
N ILE A 67 8.07 -50.80 48.47
CA ILE A 67 8.51 -52.14 48.95
C ILE A 67 7.62 -53.29 48.40
N GLU A 68 8.21 -54.47 48.38
CA GLU A 68 7.76 -55.70 47.72
C GLU A 68 7.16 -56.75 48.72
N GLN A 69 6.55 -57.84 48.21
CA GLN A 69 6.27 -59.12 48.93
C GLN A 69 5.05 -59.12 49.93
N VAL A 70 4.29 -60.21 50.25
CA VAL A 70 4.30 -61.64 49.81
C VAL A 70 3.01 -62.43 50.22
N LYS A 71 2.60 -63.44 49.40
CA LYS A 71 1.73 -64.63 49.73
C LYS A 71 0.25 -64.40 50.15
N VAL A 72 -0.67 -65.39 50.17
CA VAL A 72 -0.59 -66.87 50.42
C VAL A 72 -1.34 -67.74 49.37
N GLU A 73 -0.97 -69.02 49.37
CA GLU A 73 -1.40 -70.14 48.51
C GLU A 73 -2.85 -70.65 48.77
N GLU A 74 -3.44 -71.37 47.80
CA GLU A 74 -3.99 -72.71 48.08
C GLU A 74 -4.05 -73.61 46.82
N SER A 75 -4.41 -74.89 46.98
CA SER A 75 -4.03 -75.98 46.06
C SER A 75 -5.20 -76.83 45.53
N GLY A 76 -5.06 -77.40 44.34
CA GLY A 76 -6.04 -78.35 43.77
C GLY A 76 -5.76 -79.82 44.14
N PRO A 77 -6.77 -80.69 43.98
CA PRO A 77 -6.49 -82.02 43.45
C PRO A 77 -7.52 -82.54 42.40
N GLN A 78 -7.07 -83.54 41.64
CA GLN A 78 -7.86 -84.47 40.80
C GLN A 78 -8.73 -85.44 41.67
N PRO A 79 -9.67 -86.31 41.16
CA PRO A 79 -9.40 -87.23 40.03
C PRO A 79 -10.58 -87.95 39.25
N VAL A 80 -10.17 -88.83 38.31
CA VAL A 80 -10.86 -90.02 37.68
C VAL A 80 -12.21 -89.86 36.94
N TYR A 81 -12.20 -90.07 35.60
CA TYR A 81 -12.74 -91.29 34.93
C TYR A 81 -12.42 -91.34 33.42
N GLY A 82 -12.44 -92.54 32.81
CA GLY A 82 -12.64 -92.67 31.34
C GLY A 82 -11.47 -93.15 30.46
N SER A 83 -10.60 -94.07 30.91
CA SER A 83 -9.60 -94.69 30.03
C SER A 83 -10.20 -95.77 29.10
N LEU A 84 -9.88 -95.70 27.80
CA LEU A 84 -9.88 -96.86 26.90
C LEU A 84 -8.54 -96.94 26.17
N ALA A 85 -7.88 -98.09 26.29
CA ALA A 85 -6.48 -98.26 25.91
C ALA A 85 -6.28 -98.59 24.42
N SER A 86 -5.11 -98.19 23.91
CA SER A 86 -4.59 -98.62 22.61
C SER A 86 -4.54 -100.15 22.49
N THR A 87 -5.31 -100.71 21.55
CA THR A 87 -5.17 -102.09 21.10
C THR A 87 -4.61 -102.09 19.68
N LYS A 88 -3.44 -102.70 19.49
CA LYS A 88 -2.86 -102.93 18.16
C LYS A 88 -3.57 -104.12 17.48
N PRO A 89 -4.19 -103.96 16.31
CA PRO A 89 -4.21 -105.03 15.33
C PRO A 89 -2.84 -105.09 14.65
N ILE A 90 -2.05 -106.14 14.92
CA ILE A 90 -0.94 -106.47 14.03
C ILE A 90 -1.54 -107.15 12.80
N SER A 91 -1.73 -106.38 11.74
CA SER A 91 -1.92 -106.91 10.39
C SER A 91 -0.67 -106.63 9.58
N LYS A 92 -0.10 -107.67 8.95
CA LYS A 92 1.01 -107.52 8.01
C LYS A 92 0.45 -107.24 6.62
N SER A 93 0.58 -106.01 6.16
CA SER A 93 0.40 -105.62 4.77
C SER A 93 1.43 -104.55 4.43
N GLU A 94 2.43 -104.94 3.63
CA GLU A 94 3.42 -104.02 3.09
C GLU A 94 2.77 -103.20 1.98
N GLN A 95 2.13 -102.09 2.35
CA GLN A 95 1.85 -100.99 1.44
C GLN A 95 2.65 -99.79 1.89
N THR A 96 3.82 -99.61 1.28
CA THR A 96 4.56 -98.35 1.31
C THR A 96 3.72 -97.29 0.62
N VAL A 97 3.00 -96.50 1.41
CA VAL A 97 2.55 -95.17 0.98
C VAL A 97 3.83 -94.42 0.56
N PRO A 98 3.93 -93.93 -0.68
CA PRO A 98 5.08 -93.14 -1.12
C PRO A 98 5.31 -91.96 -0.17
N LEU A 99 6.57 -91.62 0.13
CA LEU A 99 6.86 -90.45 0.99
C LEU A 99 6.18 -89.17 0.46
N LYS A 100 6.11 -89.03 -0.87
CA LYS A 100 5.42 -87.95 -1.57
C LYS A 100 3.95 -87.81 -1.16
N ASP A 101 3.20 -88.91 -1.07
CA ASP A 101 1.79 -88.91 -0.71
C ASP A 101 1.59 -88.52 0.77
N TYR A 102 2.52 -88.91 1.65
CA TYR A 102 2.53 -88.49 3.06
C TYR A 102 2.90 -87.00 3.23
N GLU A 103 3.84 -86.51 2.43
CA GLU A 103 4.24 -85.10 2.39
C GLU A 103 3.14 -84.21 1.81
N GLU A 104 2.47 -84.63 0.72
CA GLU A 104 1.30 -83.97 0.15
C GLU A 104 0.13 -83.93 1.14
N LEU A 105 -0.15 -85.02 1.86
CA LEU A 105 -1.20 -85.04 2.88
C LEU A 105 -0.87 -84.13 4.07
N ARG A 106 0.41 -84.05 4.47
CA ARG A 106 0.89 -83.13 5.50
C ARG A 106 0.81 -81.67 5.06
N PHE A 107 1.16 -81.37 3.81
CA PHE A 107 1.03 -80.03 3.22
C PHE A 107 -0.45 -79.61 3.13
N LYS A 108 -1.33 -80.52 2.72
CA LYS A 108 -2.78 -80.30 2.66
C LYS A 108 -3.40 -80.08 4.04
N LEU A 109 -2.92 -80.78 5.08
CA LEU A 109 -3.28 -80.49 6.47
C LEU A 109 -2.85 -79.06 6.88
N LYS A 110 -1.59 -78.67 6.60
CA LYS A 110 -1.11 -77.32 6.91
C LYS A 110 -1.93 -76.21 6.22
N ILE A 111 -2.34 -76.42 4.96
CA ILE A 111 -3.24 -75.49 4.25
C ILE A 111 -4.61 -75.40 4.96
N LEU A 112 -5.18 -76.51 5.41
CA LEU A 112 -6.46 -76.51 6.12
C LEU A 112 -6.35 -75.88 7.53
N GLU A 113 -5.20 -76.00 8.19
CA GLU A 113 -4.91 -75.31 9.45
C GLU A 113 -4.78 -73.79 9.26
N ILE A 114 -4.10 -73.36 8.18
CA ILE A 114 -3.98 -71.95 7.81
C ILE A 114 -5.35 -71.36 7.49
N LYS A 115 -6.13 -71.98 6.58
CA LYS A 115 -7.48 -71.52 6.25
C LYS A 115 -8.41 -71.44 7.46
N ARG A 116 -8.31 -72.40 8.39
CA ARG A 116 -9.09 -72.38 9.63
C ARG A 116 -8.70 -71.23 10.58
N ASN A 117 -7.49 -70.67 10.46
CA ASN A 117 -7.09 -69.46 11.19
C ASN A 117 -7.53 -68.20 10.44
N GLU A 118 -7.38 -68.15 9.10
CA GLU A 118 -7.92 -67.07 8.25
C GLU A 118 -9.44 -66.88 8.47
N ASP A 119 -10.21 -67.97 8.47
CA ASP A 119 -11.65 -67.95 8.76
C ASP A 119 -11.95 -67.39 10.16
N ARG A 120 -11.11 -67.71 11.17
CA ARG A 120 -11.26 -67.21 12.55
C ARG A 120 -10.93 -65.74 12.69
N GLU A 121 -10.00 -65.23 11.91
CA GLU A 121 -9.62 -63.82 11.91
C GLU A 121 -10.72 -62.99 11.23
N ARG A 122 -11.25 -63.45 10.10
CA ARG A 122 -12.46 -62.89 9.47
C ARG A 122 -13.68 -62.87 10.39
N PHE A 123 -13.89 -63.92 11.19
CA PHE A 123 -14.98 -63.90 12.18
C PHE A 123 -14.81 -62.80 13.23
N ARG A 124 -13.58 -62.52 13.70
CA ARG A 124 -13.30 -61.41 14.63
C ARG A 124 -13.45 -60.05 13.97
N GLU A 125 -13.06 -59.92 12.70
CA GLU A 125 -13.25 -58.69 11.91
C GLU A 125 -14.74 -58.39 11.74
N HIS A 126 -15.55 -59.40 11.42
CA HIS A 126 -17.01 -59.26 11.37
C HIS A 126 -17.65 -58.97 12.73
N GLU A 127 -17.12 -59.51 13.84
CA GLU A 127 -17.57 -59.14 15.20
C GLU A 127 -17.24 -57.66 15.52
N LYS A 128 -16.03 -57.19 15.22
CA LYS A 128 -15.66 -55.77 15.38
C LYS A 128 -16.53 -54.82 14.56
N ILE A 129 -16.68 -55.07 13.26
CA ILE A 129 -17.51 -54.25 12.36
C ILE A 129 -18.97 -54.21 12.85
N LYS A 130 -19.45 -55.30 13.46
CA LYS A 130 -20.77 -55.35 14.10
C LYS A 130 -20.84 -54.52 15.39
N GLU A 131 -19.83 -54.58 16.26
CA GLU A 131 -19.74 -53.75 17.48
C GLU A 131 -19.64 -52.26 17.13
N GLU A 132 -18.88 -51.91 16.09
CA GLU A 132 -18.78 -50.55 15.55
C GLU A 132 -20.13 -50.09 14.97
N ALA A 133 -20.81 -50.91 14.17
CA ALA A 133 -22.15 -50.59 13.65
C ALA A 133 -23.20 -50.42 14.76
N GLU A 134 -23.16 -51.23 15.81
CA GLU A 134 -24.03 -51.08 16.99
C GLU A 134 -23.71 -49.78 17.75
N GLN A 135 -22.43 -49.39 17.88
CA GLN A 135 -22.03 -48.10 18.43
C GLN A 135 -22.56 -46.93 17.58
N PHE A 136 -22.36 -46.95 16.26
CA PHE A 136 -22.87 -45.91 15.36
C PHE A 136 -24.40 -45.75 15.44
N LEU A 137 -25.16 -46.84 15.58
CA LEU A 137 -26.62 -46.76 15.79
C LEU A 137 -26.98 -46.08 17.11
N THR A 138 -26.25 -46.35 18.21
CA THR A 138 -26.49 -45.63 19.48
C THR A 138 -26.09 -44.16 19.41
N LEU A 139 -25.02 -43.82 18.68
CA LEU A 139 -24.58 -42.43 18.49
C LEU A 139 -25.59 -41.65 17.65
N ARG A 140 -26.07 -42.24 16.54
CA ARG A 140 -27.08 -41.63 15.65
C ARG A 140 -28.37 -41.32 16.42
N ASN A 141 -28.83 -42.23 17.27
CA ASN A 141 -30.03 -42.00 18.07
C ASN A 141 -29.83 -40.85 19.07
N LYS A 142 -28.69 -40.79 19.79
CA LYS A 142 -28.36 -39.66 20.69
C LYS A 142 -28.28 -38.32 19.96
N LEU A 143 -27.72 -38.30 18.75
CA LEU A 143 -27.68 -37.10 17.91
C LEU A 143 -29.09 -36.70 17.46
N GLN A 144 -29.93 -37.66 17.07
CA GLN A 144 -31.31 -37.40 16.68
C GLN A 144 -32.17 -36.90 17.87
N ASP A 145 -31.96 -37.44 19.07
CA ASP A 145 -32.58 -36.94 20.31
C ASP A 145 -32.17 -35.48 20.57
N LYS A 146 -30.86 -35.17 20.51
CA LYS A 146 -30.35 -33.81 20.75
C LYS A 146 -30.74 -32.81 19.66
N ILE A 147 -30.86 -33.23 18.40
CA ILE A 147 -31.45 -32.40 17.34
C ILE A 147 -32.92 -32.08 17.66
N SER A 148 -33.69 -33.04 18.20
CA SER A 148 -35.09 -32.81 18.58
C SER A 148 -35.24 -31.85 19.78
N GLU A 149 -34.27 -31.88 20.70
CA GLU A 149 -34.15 -30.98 21.85
C GLU A 149 -33.83 -29.55 21.39
N LEU A 150 -32.76 -29.35 20.60
CA LEU A 150 -32.42 -28.05 20.01
C LEU A 150 -33.57 -27.49 19.14
N GLN A 151 -34.24 -28.34 18.35
CA GLN A 151 -35.43 -27.93 17.59
C GLN A 151 -36.61 -27.53 18.49
N LYS A 152 -36.73 -28.04 19.72
CA LYS A 152 -37.73 -27.60 20.70
C LYS A 152 -37.34 -26.23 21.26
N ASP A 153 -36.08 -26.07 21.67
CA ASP A 153 -35.63 -24.86 22.34
C ASP A 153 -35.65 -23.65 21.40
N VAL A 154 -35.26 -23.83 20.12
CA VAL A 154 -35.45 -22.82 19.06
C VAL A 154 -36.93 -22.44 18.85
N ARG A 155 -37.89 -23.35 19.09
CA ARG A 155 -39.33 -23.05 19.03
C ARG A 155 -39.87 -22.39 20.30
N GLU A 156 -39.17 -22.49 21.41
CA GLU A 156 -39.51 -21.80 22.67
C GLU A 156 -38.92 -20.39 22.67
N ALA A 157 -37.63 -20.23 22.33
CA ALA A 157 -37.00 -18.93 22.10
C ALA A 157 -37.74 -18.08 21.05
N ARG A 158 -38.14 -18.67 19.90
CA ARG A 158 -38.96 -17.95 18.88
C ARG A 158 -40.37 -17.58 19.36
N ARG A 159 -40.89 -18.20 20.43
CA ARG A 159 -42.14 -17.76 21.08
C ARG A 159 -41.89 -16.63 22.05
N GLU A 160 -40.84 -16.72 22.86
CA GLU A 160 -40.47 -15.69 23.83
C GLU A 160 -40.10 -14.39 23.12
N LEU A 161 -39.30 -14.44 22.06
CA LEU A 161 -39.01 -13.29 21.19
C LEU A 161 -40.30 -12.64 20.65
N LYS A 162 -41.27 -13.45 20.22
CA LYS A 162 -42.56 -12.96 19.71
C LYS A 162 -43.47 -12.40 20.80
N GLN A 163 -43.38 -12.92 22.03
CA GLN A 163 -44.09 -12.36 23.17
C GLN A 163 -43.48 -11.02 23.57
N VAL A 164 -42.15 -10.95 23.76
CA VAL A 164 -41.41 -9.73 24.11
C VAL A 164 -41.60 -8.62 23.06
N SER A 165 -41.58 -8.95 21.76
CA SER A 165 -41.87 -7.97 20.71
C SER A 165 -43.31 -7.45 20.78
N SER A 166 -44.31 -8.32 21.02
CA SER A 166 -45.69 -7.87 21.22
C SER A 166 -45.89 -7.06 22.50
N GLU A 167 -45.16 -7.37 23.57
CA GLU A 167 -45.17 -6.57 24.80
C GLU A 167 -44.56 -5.18 24.52
N LYS A 168 -43.41 -5.12 23.83
CA LYS A 168 -42.78 -3.87 23.36
C LYS A 168 -43.74 -3.02 22.52
N GLU A 169 -44.39 -3.57 21.50
CA GLU A 169 -45.40 -2.85 20.69
C GLU A 169 -46.50 -2.24 21.56
N THR A 170 -46.98 -2.97 22.59
CA THR A 170 -47.97 -2.39 23.52
C THR A 170 -47.37 -1.38 24.50
N TYR A 171 -46.07 -1.36 24.77
CA TYR A 171 -45.43 -0.30 25.56
C TYR A 171 -45.20 0.95 24.72
N GLU A 172 -44.78 0.81 23.46
CA GLU A 172 -44.65 1.92 22.50
C GLU A 172 -46.00 2.59 22.24
N SER A 173 -47.08 1.81 22.06
CA SER A 173 -48.45 2.36 21.98
C SER A 173 -48.83 3.16 23.22
N LYS A 174 -48.60 2.63 24.43
CA LYS A 174 -48.90 3.33 25.70
C LYS A 174 -48.02 4.57 25.92
N TYR A 175 -46.79 4.56 25.41
CA TYR A 175 -45.89 5.70 25.45
C TYR A 175 -46.39 6.82 24.53
N ASN A 176 -46.81 6.47 23.31
CA ASN A 176 -47.43 7.41 22.38
C ASN A 176 -48.75 7.96 22.91
N ASP A 177 -49.63 7.12 23.47
CA ASP A 177 -50.88 7.55 24.14
C ASP A 177 -50.59 8.57 25.28
N LEU A 178 -49.51 8.36 26.03
CA LEU A 178 -49.07 9.24 27.12
C LEU A 178 -48.45 10.54 26.59
N LEU A 179 -47.75 10.49 25.45
CA LEU A 179 -47.12 11.63 24.81
C LEU A 179 -48.16 12.54 24.14
N GLU A 180 -49.14 11.97 23.42
CA GLU A 180 -50.33 12.70 22.93
C GLU A 180 -51.13 13.32 24.10
N SER A 181 -51.27 12.60 25.22
CA SER A 181 -51.90 13.14 26.44
C SER A 181 -51.10 14.28 27.06
N MET A 182 -49.76 14.25 26.97
CA MET A 182 -48.90 15.34 27.43
C MET A 182 -49.01 16.56 26.51
N GLU A 183 -49.00 16.37 25.19
CA GLU A 183 -49.21 17.43 24.20
C GLU A 183 -50.58 18.12 24.38
N MET A 184 -51.64 17.33 24.59
CA MET A 184 -52.97 17.85 24.91
C MET A 184 -52.99 18.65 26.23
N LEU A 185 -52.30 18.18 27.27
CA LEU A 185 -52.20 18.90 28.56
C LEU A 185 -51.36 20.17 28.48
N THR A 186 -50.31 20.20 27.65
CA THR A 186 -49.53 21.42 27.40
C THR A 186 -50.32 22.43 26.56
N LEU A 187 -51.09 21.98 25.57
CA LEU A 187 -51.94 22.86 24.77
C LEU A 187 -53.10 23.43 25.61
N ASP A 188 -53.74 22.62 26.47
CA ASP A 188 -54.74 23.13 27.44
C ASP A 188 -54.12 24.13 28.45
N LYS A 189 -52.84 23.96 28.83
CA LYS A 189 -52.09 24.91 29.65
C LYS A 189 -51.83 26.22 28.90
N GLU A 190 -51.32 26.17 27.67
CA GLU A 190 -51.06 27.36 26.84
C GLU A 190 -52.36 28.14 26.56
N VAL A 191 -53.46 27.45 26.27
CA VAL A 191 -54.79 28.07 26.08
C VAL A 191 -55.37 28.62 27.40
N ALA A 192 -54.96 28.10 28.56
CA ALA A 192 -55.31 28.68 29.86
C ALA A 192 -54.45 29.91 30.17
N GLU A 193 -53.18 29.92 29.79
CA GLU A 193 -52.26 31.06 29.96
C GLU A 193 -52.61 32.21 29.01
N GLU A 194 -52.88 31.96 27.72
CA GLU A 194 -53.37 32.98 26.76
C GLU A 194 -54.67 33.65 27.27
N ARG A 195 -55.57 32.87 27.89
CA ARG A 195 -56.80 33.40 28.52
C ARG A 195 -56.53 34.17 29.79
N ALA A 196 -55.56 33.75 30.61
CA ALA A 196 -55.16 34.48 31.80
C ALA A 196 -54.56 35.85 31.40
N ASP A 197 -53.62 35.86 30.46
CA ASP A 197 -52.99 37.08 29.94
C ASP A 197 -54.00 38.01 29.27
N SER A 198 -54.94 37.47 28.49
CA SER A 198 -56.03 38.25 27.88
C SER A 198 -56.90 38.94 28.94
N LEU A 199 -57.30 38.20 29.98
CA LEU A 199 -58.06 38.76 31.11
C LEU A 199 -57.22 39.75 31.92
N GLN A 200 -55.91 39.52 32.04
CA GLN A 200 -55.00 40.41 32.76
C GLN A 200 -54.88 41.76 32.02
N GLN A 201 -54.70 41.74 30.69
CA GLN A 201 -54.75 42.92 29.83
C GLN A 201 -56.11 43.63 29.91
N GLU A 202 -57.24 42.91 29.92
CA GLU A 202 -58.55 43.52 30.15
C GLU A 202 -58.65 44.21 31.52
N THR A 203 -58.08 43.62 32.58
CA THR A 203 -58.05 44.29 33.90
C THR A 203 -57.12 45.49 33.96
N GLU A 204 -56.03 45.53 33.19
CA GLU A 204 -55.15 46.70 33.12
C GLU A 204 -55.82 47.84 32.34
N ILE A 205 -56.39 47.54 31.16
CA ILE A 205 -57.21 48.47 30.38
C ILE A 205 -58.43 49.01 31.18
N LEU A 206 -58.91 48.27 32.19
CA LEU A 206 -59.95 48.73 33.12
C LEU A 206 -59.38 49.55 34.30
N LYS A 207 -58.16 49.28 34.78
CA LYS A 207 -57.47 50.15 35.76
C LYS A 207 -57.16 51.51 35.15
N ASP A 208 -56.58 51.54 33.95
CA ASP A 208 -56.22 52.78 33.25
C ASP A 208 -57.44 53.71 33.14
N LYS A 209 -58.60 53.18 32.75
CA LYS A 209 -59.87 53.93 32.66
C LYS A 209 -60.41 54.37 34.03
N ILE A 210 -60.14 53.63 35.10
CA ILE A 210 -60.47 54.05 36.47
C ILE A 210 -59.54 55.18 36.91
N GLU A 211 -58.26 55.14 36.54
CA GLU A 211 -57.29 56.20 36.82
C GLU A 211 -57.63 57.48 36.03
N GLU A 212 -57.95 57.39 34.73
CA GLU A 212 -58.50 58.50 33.92
C GLU A 212 -59.73 59.14 34.58
N ILE A 213 -60.74 58.33 34.95
CA ILE A 213 -61.97 58.82 35.61
C ILE A 213 -61.66 59.41 37.00
N SER A 214 -60.63 58.93 37.71
CA SER A 214 -60.23 59.50 39.00
C SER A 214 -59.59 60.88 38.85
N ILE A 215 -58.78 61.08 37.79
CA ILE A 215 -58.16 62.36 37.44
C ILE A 215 -59.24 63.37 37.03
N ASP A 216 -60.19 62.98 36.18
CA ASP A 216 -61.35 63.81 35.81
C ASP A 216 -62.19 64.22 37.05
N LEU A 217 -62.41 63.30 38.00
CA LEU A 217 -63.12 63.60 39.24
C LEU A 217 -62.38 64.59 40.14
N ASP A 218 -61.05 64.55 40.20
CA ASP A 218 -60.27 65.50 41.00
C ASP A 218 -60.13 66.86 40.30
N ILE A 219 -60.08 66.91 38.97
CA ILE A 219 -60.20 68.16 38.20
C ILE A 219 -61.57 68.82 38.47
N LEU A 220 -62.66 68.06 38.40
CA LEU A 220 -64.01 68.59 38.66
C LEU A 220 -64.22 69.06 40.11
N LYS A 221 -63.55 68.45 41.10
CA LYS A 221 -63.52 68.97 42.48
C LYS A 221 -62.76 70.29 42.58
N GLN A 222 -61.62 70.40 41.91
CA GLN A 222 -60.81 71.62 41.91
C GLN A 222 -61.55 72.79 41.23
N GLU A 223 -62.28 72.54 40.13
CA GLU A 223 -63.18 73.56 39.54
C GLU A 223 -64.34 73.94 40.48
N ALA A 224 -64.91 72.99 41.22
CA ALA A 224 -66.03 73.24 42.13
C ALA A 224 -65.64 74.11 43.35
N ASP A 225 -64.48 73.88 43.96
CA ASP A 225 -64.01 74.64 45.12
C ASP A 225 -63.55 76.07 44.76
N ILE A 226 -63.07 76.30 43.52
CA ILE A 226 -62.67 77.62 43.03
C ILE A 226 -63.88 78.56 42.80
N LEU A 227 -65.08 78.01 42.59
CA LEU A 227 -66.27 78.77 42.22
C LEU A 227 -67.10 79.36 43.40
N ASN A 228 -66.69 79.16 44.66
CA ASN A 228 -67.60 79.38 45.81
C ASN A 228 -67.01 80.18 47.00
N LYS A 229 -66.95 81.53 46.88
CA LYS A 229 -66.94 82.44 48.05
C LYS A 229 -67.24 83.93 47.76
N LEU A 230 -68.10 84.49 48.62
CA LEU A 230 -68.23 85.92 49.00
C LEU A 230 -68.81 86.92 47.96
N PRO A 231 -69.33 88.11 48.35
CA PRO A 231 -69.55 88.67 49.70
C PRO A 231 -70.95 89.31 50.01
N ALA A 232 -71.15 89.66 51.30
CA ALA A 232 -71.78 90.90 51.83
C ALA A 232 -73.32 91.11 52.01
N GLN A 233 -73.66 91.39 53.29
CA GLN A 233 -74.41 92.56 53.82
C GLN A 233 -75.95 92.60 54.07
N ARG A 234 -76.28 92.94 55.35
CA ARG A 234 -77.22 93.97 55.88
C ARG A 234 -78.68 93.67 56.34
N ASP A 235 -78.85 93.89 57.66
CA ASP A 235 -79.76 94.85 58.35
C ASP A 235 -81.26 94.60 58.65
N GLN A 236 -81.63 95.06 59.87
CA GLN A 236 -82.94 95.57 60.38
C GLN A 236 -84.09 94.59 60.68
N GLU A 237 -85.02 94.88 61.61
CA GLU A 237 -85.14 95.95 62.67
C GLU A 237 -84.94 95.29 64.08
N ASP A 238 -85.34 95.69 65.31
CA ASP A 238 -85.94 96.86 66.02
C ASP A 238 -85.65 96.62 67.55
N ASN A 239 -85.71 97.46 68.60
CA ASN A 239 -85.92 98.90 68.94
C ASN A 239 -85.05 99.12 70.25
N GLU A 240 -85.22 99.91 71.33
CA GLU A 240 -86.01 101.04 71.92
C GLU A 240 -85.01 101.76 72.89
N ARG A 241 -85.10 103.04 73.33
CA ARG A 241 -85.86 104.26 72.97
C ARG A 241 -85.19 105.48 73.67
N ILE A 242 -85.36 106.67 73.08
CA ILE A 242 -85.47 108.00 73.74
C ILE A 242 -84.19 108.68 74.33
N PRO A 243 -84.06 110.04 74.28
CA PRO A 243 -82.77 110.78 74.28
C PRO A 243 -82.47 111.52 75.62
N LEU A 244 -81.27 112.06 75.93
CA LEU A 244 -80.15 112.68 75.19
C LEU A 244 -80.35 114.16 74.78
N GLU A 245 -80.04 115.13 75.66
CA GLU A 245 -79.58 116.47 75.19
C GLU A 245 -78.72 117.37 76.13
N VAL A 246 -78.54 117.07 77.42
CA VAL A 246 -77.49 117.76 78.26
C VAL A 246 -76.07 117.54 77.69
N VAL A 247 -75.93 116.43 76.96
CA VAL A 247 -74.72 115.83 76.37
C VAL A 247 -73.89 116.76 75.46
N GLN A 248 -74.39 117.91 75.02
CA GLN A 248 -73.69 118.76 74.04
C GLN A 248 -72.48 119.55 74.62
N LEU A 249 -72.48 119.88 75.92
CA LEU A 249 -71.43 120.72 76.52
C LEU A 249 -70.27 119.92 77.15
N GLU A 250 -70.53 118.77 77.75
CA GLU A 250 -69.49 117.93 78.38
C GLU A 250 -68.55 117.32 77.34
N ARG A 251 -69.11 116.88 76.20
CA ARG A 251 -68.40 116.31 75.04
C ARG A 251 -67.21 117.14 74.54
N HIS A 252 -67.20 118.47 74.73
CA HIS A 252 -66.09 119.30 74.25
C HIS A 252 -64.86 119.26 75.17
N ASN A 253 -65.02 118.96 76.45
CA ASN A 253 -63.90 118.75 77.39
C ASN A 253 -63.41 117.30 77.39
N GLU A 254 -64.30 116.32 77.15
CA GLU A 254 -63.93 114.91 77.04
C GLU A 254 -63.01 114.64 75.85
N ARG A 255 -63.33 115.20 74.67
CA ARG A 255 -62.55 115.03 73.42
C ARG A 255 -61.05 115.32 73.56
N LEU A 256 -60.66 116.30 74.37
CA LEU A 256 -59.25 116.64 74.60
C LEU A 256 -58.53 115.64 75.52
N LYS A 257 -59.25 114.97 76.44
CA LYS A 257 -58.71 113.86 77.22
C LYS A 257 -58.66 112.58 76.39
N GLU A 258 -59.71 112.28 75.62
CA GLU A 258 -59.72 111.13 74.72
C GLU A 258 -58.57 111.19 73.69
N ALA A 259 -58.25 112.37 73.15
CA ALA A 259 -57.19 112.52 72.15
C ALA A 259 -55.80 112.10 72.71
N LEU A 260 -55.51 112.46 73.96
CA LEU A 260 -54.26 112.06 74.63
C LEU A 260 -54.24 110.58 75.02
N VAL A 261 -55.40 110.03 75.42
CA VAL A 261 -55.53 108.58 75.71
C VAL A 261 -55.37 107.76 74.44
N ARG A 262 -56.05 108.11 73.33
CA ARG A 262 -55.89 107.44 72.03
C ARG A 262 -54.45 107.48 71.51
N LEU A 263 -53.73 108.59 71.70
CA LEU A 263 -52.33 108.66 71.26
C LEU A 263 -51.44 107.68 72.05
N ARG A 264 -51.63 107.58 73.38
CA ARG A 264 -50.97 106.54 74.20
C ARG A 264 -51.33 105.15 73.69
N ASP A 265 -52.62 104.90 73.54
CA ASP A 265 -53.14 103.55 73.25
C ASP A 265 -52.60 103.05 71.90
N VAL A 266 -52.63 103.89 70.85
CA VAL A 266 -52.03 103.60 69.54
C VAL A 266 -50.51 103.39 69.63
N THR A 267 -49.77 104.14 70.47
CA THR A 267 -48.34 103.86 70.66
C THR A 267 -48.09 102.51 71.33
N THR A 268 -48.88 102.13 72.35
CA THR A 268 -48.74 100.82 73.00
C THR A 268 -49.24 99.66 72.14
N GLU A 269 -50.21 99.90 71.26
CA GLU A 269 -50.72 98.94 70.28
C GLU A 269 -49.66 98.68 69.20
N ASN A 270 -49.07 99.73 68.62
CA ASN A 270 -47.95 99.61 67.69
C ASN A 270 -46.71 98.92 68.32
N GLU A 271 -46.37 99.23 69.57
CA GLU A 271 -45.29 98.52 70.28
C GLU A 271 -45.64 97.04 70.52
N ALA A 272 -46.90 96.70 70.81
CA ALA A 272 -47.35 95.32 70.95
C ALA A 272 -47.30 94.57 69.60
N GLU A 273 -47.78 95.17 68.51
CA GLU A 273 -47.72 94.60 67.16
C GLU A 273 -46.28 94.33 66.70
N LEU A 274 -45.36 95.28 66.91
CA LEU A 274 -43.95 95.11 66.56
C LEU A 274 -43.29 93.99 67.36
N ASN A 275 -43.56 93.90 68.67
CA ASN A 275 -43.09 92.79 69.51
C ASN A 275 -43.69 91.43 69.10
N LEU A 276 -44.93 91.41 68.60
CA LEU A 276 -45.58 90.21 68.07
C LEU A 276 -44.95 89.79 66.73
N ARG A 277 -44.70 90.75 65.82
CA ARG A 277 -44.02 90.45 64.54
C ARG A 277 -42.59 89.96 64.75
N ILE A 278 -41.84 90.56 65.69
CA ILE A 278 -40.51 90.06 66.06
C ILE A 278 -40.58 88.59 66.50
N LYS A 279 -41.52 88.23 67.39
CA LYS A 279 -41.69 86.83 67.81
C LYS A 279 -42.05 85.88 66.68
N THR A 280 -42.92 86.30 65.74
CA THR A 280 -43.21 85.47 64.56
C THR A 280 -41.97 85.30 63.67
N LEU A 281 -41.13 86.32 63.52
CA LEU A 281 -39.86 86.22 62.78
C LEU A 281 -38.84 85.33 63.49
N GLU A 282 -38.78 85.36 64.83
CA GLU A 282 -37.96 84.46 65.64
C GLU A 282 -38.42 83.00 65.51
N GLN A 283 -39.74 82.76 65.42
CA GLN A 283 -40.32 81.43 65.16
C GLN A 283 -40.07 80.95 63.72
N GLU A 284 -40.38 81.78 62.72
CA GLU A 284 -40.09 81.52 61.29
C GLU A 284 -38.61 81.16 61.08
N ASN A 285 -37.69 81.82 61.79
CA ASN A 285 -36.26 81.55 61.68
C ASN A 285 -35.82 80.24 62.38
N TYR A 286 -36.45 79.87 63.49
CA TYR A 286 -36.21 78.57 64.16
C TYR A 286 -36.73 77.41 63.31
N GLU A 287 -37.92 77.55 62.72
CA GLU A 287 -38.50 76.58 61.79
C GLU A 287 -37.61 76.40 60.53
N LEU A 288 -36.99 77.48 60.05
CA LEU A 288 -35.99 77.41 58.97
C LEU A 288 -34.68 76.72 59.37
N GLU A 289 -34.22 76.85 60.62
CA GLU A 289 -33.06 76.09 61.12
C GLU A 289 -33.38 74.59 61.27
N GLU A 290 -34.57 74.24 61.77
CA GLU A 290 -35.00 72.85 61.84
C GLU A 290 -35.16 72.23 60.44
N LEU A 291 -35.80 72.94 59.50
CA LEU A 291 -35.97 72.48 58.12
C LEU A 291 -34.63 72.30 57.40
N ARG A 292 -33.63 73.17 57.66
CA ARG A 292 -32.25 72.99 57.17
C ARG A 292 -31.60 71.73 57.72
N TYR A 293 -31.75 71.46 59.02
CA TYR A 293 -31.22 70.25 59.65
C TYR A 293 -31.87 68.98 59.09
N GLN A 294 -33.19 69.00 58.89
CA GLN A 294 -33.92 67.90 58.25
C GLN A 294 -33.47 67.70 56.78
N TYR A 295 -33.28 68.78 56.02
CA TYR A 295 -32.79 68.71 54.64
C TYR A 295 -31.37 68.10 54.54
N GLU A 296 -30.42 68.58 55.35
CA GLU A 296 -29.04 68.07 55.31
C GLU A 296 -29.00 66.57 55.70
N LYS A 297 -29.80 66.17 56.69
CA LYS A 297 -29.95 64.75 57.07
C LYS A 297 -30.57 63.88 55.97
N VAL A 298 -31.62 64.36 55.30
CA VAL A 298 -32.23 63.63 54.17
C VAL A 298 -31.25 63.52 53.00
N LYS A 299 -30.43 64.55 52.77
CA LYS A 299 -29.37 64.56 51.76
C LYS A 299 -28.21 63.60 52.09
N GLU A 300 -27.80 63.49 53.36
CA GLU A 300 -26.85 62.44 53.79
C GLU A 300 -27.44 61.04 53.56
N GLN A 301 -28.72 60.83 53.92
CA GLN A 301 -29.40 59.55 53.70
C GLN A 301 -29.52 59.22 52.21
N LEU A 302 -29.87 60.19 51.36
CA LEU A 302 -29.89 60.06 49.90
C LEU A 302 -28.51 59.65 49.37
N MET A 303 -27.45 60.36 49.76
CA MET A 303 -26.08 60.05 49.33
C MET A 303 -25.63 58.63 49.74
N THR A 304 -26.00 58.17 50.95
CA THR A 304 -25.72 56.78 51.35
C THR A 304 -26.55 55.75 50.59
N ALA A 305 -27.78 56.08 50.19
CA ALA A 305 -28.61 55.22 49.35
C ALA A 305 -28.11 55.18 47.90
N GLU A 306 -27.64 56.30 47.36
CA GLU A 306 -27.03 56.39 46.02
C GLU A 306 -25.76 55.52 45.94
N ILE A 307 -24.86 55.59 46.94
CA ILE A 307 -23.67 54.73 47.02
C ILE A 307 -24.07 53.25 47.11
N LEU A 308 -25.04 52.90 47.95
CA LEU A 308 -25.50 51.52 48.10
C LEU A 308 -26.18 50.98 46.82
N VAL A 309 -26.87 51.84 46.07
CA VAL A 309 -27.43 51.51 44.75
C VAL A 309 -26.31 51.31 43.72
N GLU A 310 -25.23 52.08 43.77
CA GLU A 310 -24.06 51.89 42.89
C GLU A 310 -23.33 50.57 43.19
N ASP A 311 -23.10 50.26 44.48
CA ASP A 311 -22.50 48.99 44.92
C ASP A 311 -23.37 47.77 44.54
N LEU A 312 -24.71 47.90 44.57
CA LEU A 312 -25.64 46.84 44.16
C LEU A 312 -25.70 46.67 42.64
N LYS A 313 -25.58 47.75 41.84
CA LYS A 313 -25.44 47.63 40.38
C LYS A 313 -24.16 46.87 40.03
N MET A 314 -23.03 47.24 40.64
CA MET A 314 -21.75 46.59 40.34
C MET A 314 -21.78 45.09 40.71
N GLN A 315 -22.45 44.71 41.80
CA GLN A 315 -22.70 43.30 42.14
C GLN A 315 -23.66 42.60 41.17
N LEU A 316 -24.62 43.31 40.57
CA LEU A 316 -25.51 42.77 39.55
C LEU A 316 -24.78 42.58 38.21
N ASP A 317 -23.94 43.54 37.81
CA ASP A 317 -23.11 43.46 36.60
C ASP A 317 -22.09 42.31 36.71
N ASP A 318 -21.44 42.14 37.88
CA ASP A 318 -20.59 40.98 38.19
C ASP A 318 -21.39 39.66 38.14
N ALA A 319 -22.62 39.64 38.69
CA ALA A 319 -23.47 38.46 38.68
C ALA A 319 -23.89 38.04 37.26
N VAL A 320 -24.32 38.99 36.42
CA VAL A 320 -24.64 38.76 35.00
C VAL A 320 -23.39 38.28 34.25
N GLY A 321 -22.22 38.86 34.51
CA GLY A 321 -20.95 38.38 33.95
C GLY A 321 -20.58 36.95 34.36
N THR A 322 -21.05 36.47 35.53
CA THR A 322 -20.94 35.05 35.91
C THR A 322 -22.03 34.18 35.30
N GLU A 323 -23.22 34.71 35.04
CA GLU A 323 -24.32 34.02 34.35
C GLU A 323 -23.94 33.71 32.89
N ASP A 324 -23.43 34.70 32.14
CA ASP A 324 -22.85 34.54 30.80
C ASP A 324 -21.77 33.44 30.74
N LEU A 325 -20.93 33.36 31.78
CA LEU A 325 -19.86 32.35 31.87
C LEU A 325 -20.41 30.97 32.23
N VAL A 326 -21.44 30.89 33.07
CA VAL A 326 -22.13 29.63 33.38
C VAL A 326 -22.89 29.12 32.17
N GLU A 327 -23.62 29.96 31.43
CA GLU A 327 -24.29 29.57 30.18
C GLU A 327 -23.28 29.08 29.14
N GLN A 328 -22.18 29.81 28.94
CA GLN A 328 -21.08 29.36 28.08
C GLN A 328 -20.39 28.06 28.56
N LEU A 329 -20.55 27.66 29.82
CA LEU A 329 -20.02 26.40 30.35
C LEU A 329 -21.08 25.29 30.28
N THR A 330 -22.37 25.56 30.47
CA THR A 330 -23.43 24.57 30.28
C THR A 330 -23.60 24.24 28.80
N GLU A 331 -23.58 25.23 27.91
CA GLU A 331 -23.57 25.05 26.45
C GLU A 331 -22.39 24.17 26.02
N LYS A 332 -21.18 24.42 26.54
CA LYS A 332 -20.00 23.60 26.22
C LYS A 332 -20.07 22.20 26.82
N ASN A 333 -20.61 22.02 28.03
CA ASN A 333 -20.81 20.70 28.62
C ASN A 333 -21.89 19.90 27.86
N LEU A 334 -22.96 20.55 27.41
CA LEU A 334 -24.02 19.95 26.60
C LEU A 334 -23.45 19.49 25.26
N ASN A 335 -22.82 20.40 24.49
CA ASN A 335 -22.14 20.07 23.23
C ASN A 335 -21.09 18.94 23.39
N LEU A 336 -20.38 18.87 24.53
CA LEU A 336 -19.42 17.78 24.80
C LEU A 336 -20.09 16.48 25.21
N THR A 337 -21.25 16.53 25.87
CA THR A 337 -22.05 15.36 26.25
C THR A 337 -22.70 14.75 25.01
N GLU A 338 -23.36 15.57 24.19
CA GLU A 338 -23.88 15.19 22.88
C GLU A 338 -22.79 14.54 22.03
N LYS A 339 -21.59 15.16 21.94
CA LYS A 339 -20.48 14.57 21.18
C LYS A 339 -19.91 13.29 21.81
N MET A 340 -20.04 13.09 23.12
CA MET A 340 -19.71 11.83 23.78
C MET A 340 -20.79 10.76 23.54
N GLU A 341 -22.04 11.14 23.33
CA GLU A 341 -23.14 10.24 23.01
C GLU A 341 -23.12 9.85 21.51
N GLU A 342 -22.84 10.80 20.61
CA GLU A 342 -22.48 10.53 19.21
C GLU A 342 -21.30 9.55 19.13
N LEU A 343 -20.20 9.83 19.85
CA LEU A 343 -19.01 8.97 19.80
C LEU A 343 -19.26 7.59 20.41
N LYS A 344 -20.06 7.47 21.46
CA LYS A 344 -20.51 6.16 21.99
C LYS A 344 -21.32 5.41 20.95
N ALA A 345 -22.35 6.01 20.36
CA ALA A 345 -23.15 5.36 19.33
C ALA A 345 -22.28 4.88 18.15
N THR A 346 -21.29 5.66 17.72
CA THR A 346 -20.33 5.20 16.69
C THR A 346 -19.35 4.13 17.16
N VAL A 347 -19.11 3.98 18.47
CA VAL A 347 -18.33 2.86 19.04
C VAL A 347 -19.21 1.63 19.12
N ASP A 348 -20.44 1.75 19.62
CA ASP A 348 -21.44 0.68 19.68
C ASP A 348 -21.71 0.11 18.26
N ASP A 349 -21.88 0.97 17.25
CA ASP A 349 -21.99 0.60 15.82
C ASP A 349 -20.73 -0.13 15.30
N LEU A 350 -19.53 0.28 15.72
CA LEU A 350 -18.26 -0.32 15.30
C LEU A 350 -17.96 -1.64 16.03
N GLU A 351 -18.43 -1.80 17.27
CA GLU A 351 -18.35 -3.05 18.03
C GLU A 351 -19.32 -4.08 17.45
N ALA A 352 -20.56 -3.69 17.10
CA ALA A 352 -21.49 -4.55 16.38
C ALA A 352 -20.98 -4.95 14.97
N LEU A 353 -20.32 -4.04 14.24
CA LEU A 353 -19.66 -4.36 12.97
C LEU A 353 -18.42 -5.27 13.13
N LYS A 354 -17.78 -5.25 14.30
CA LYS A 354 -16.68 -6.17 14.63
C LYS A 354 -17.22 -7.56 14.97
N GLU A 355 -18.27 -7.65 15.78
CA GLU A 355 -18.93 -8.92 16.13
C GLU A 355 -19.37 -9.66 14.84
N LEU A 356 -20.08 -8.98 13.95
CA LEU A 356 -20.48 -9.54 12.64
C LEU A 356 -19.28 -10.00 11.78
N ALA A 357 -18.15 -9.29 11.84
CA ALA A 357 -16.95 -9.66 11.11
C ALA A 357 -16.25 -10.89 11.70
N ASP A 358 -16.20 -11.02 13.02
CA ASP A 358 -15.64 -12.19 13.71
C ASP A 358 -16.52 -13.44 13.48
N GLU A 359 -17.85 -13.29 13.59
CA GLU A 359 -18.83 -14.35 13.28
C GLU A 359 -18.70 -14.84 11.82
N LEU A 360 -18.42 -13.94 10.88
CA LEU A 360 -18.21 -14.26 9.46
C LEU A 360 -16.83 -14.91 9.21
N GLU A 361 -15.78 -14.53 9.95
CA GLU A 361 -14.47 -15.20 9.87
C GLU A 361 -14.55 -16.65 10.41
N GLU A 362 -15.21 -16.90 11.54
CA GLU A 362 -15.37 -18.27 12.07
C GLU A 362 -16.18 -19.15 11.11
N ASN A 363 -17.20 -18.61 10.45
CA ASN A 363 -17.93 -19.30 9.39
C ASN A 363 -17.05 -19.67 8.18
N HIS A 364 -16.13 -18.80 7.77
CA HIS A 364 -15.14 -19.13 6.75
C HIS A 364 -14.16 -20.21 7.22
N VAL A 365 -13.75 -20.21 8.48
CA VAL A 365 -12.90 -21.26 9.07
C VAL A 365 -13.63 -22.60 9.19
N GLU A 366 -14.91 -22.64 9.58
CA GLU A 366 -15.65 -23.90 9.62
C GLU A 366 -15.92 -24.44 8.21
N THR A 367 -16.31 -23.59 7.26
CA THR A 367 -16.51 -24.04 5.87
C THR A 367 -15.23 -24.50 5.19
N GLU A 368 -14.08 -23.85 5.43
CA GLU A 368 -12.76 -24.38 5.01
C GLU A 368 -12.49 -25.75 5.64
N ARG A 369 -12.76 -25.91 6.94
CA ARG A 369 -12.57 -27.17 7.66
C ARG A 369 -13.48 -28.30 7.16
N GLN A 370 -14.74 -27.99 6.84
CA GLN A 370 -15.68 -28.95 6.24
C GLN A 370 -15.21 -29.37 4.84
N LEU A 371 -14.77 -28.42 4.00
CA LEU A 371 -14.21 -28.70 2.68
C LEU A 371 -12.90 -29.52 2.76
N GLN A 372 -12.03 -29.26 3.74
CA GLN A 372 -10.83 -30.06 3.96
C GLN A 372 -11.17 -31.49 4.41
N ALA A 373 -12.19 -31.67 5.27
CA ALA A 373 -12.68 -32.99 5.65
C ALA A 373 -13.32 -33.75 4.47
N GLU A 374 -14.00 -33.05 3.57
CA GLU A 374 -14.45 -33.61 2.29
C GLU A 374 -13.27 -34.03 1.41
N ILE A 375 -12.25 -33.19 1.25
CA ILE A 375 -11.02 -33.51 0.48
C ILE A 375 -10.35 -34.76 1.06
N ASP A 376 -10.13 -34.82 2.37
CA ASP A 376 -9.52 -35.98 3.05
C ASP A 376 -10.35 -37.26 2.82
N HIS A 377 -11.68 -37.16 2.82
CA HIS A 377 -12.59 -38.25 2.52
C HIS A 377 -12.54 -38.68 1.04
N ARG A 378 -12.49 -37.73 0.09
CA ARG A 378 -12.32 -38.05 -1.34
C ARG A 378 -10.94 -38.69 -1.59
N ASP A 379 -9.88 -38.22 -0.93
CA ASP A 379 -8.55 -38.80 -1.02
C ASP A 379 -8.45 -40.19 -0.38
N MET A 380 -9.22 -40.45 0.68
CA MET A 380 -9.39 -41.82 1.22
C MET A 380 -10.05 -42.74 0.18
N LEU A 381 -11.15 -42.30 -0.44
CA LEU A 381 -11.84 -43.05 -1.50
C LEU A 381 -10.95 -43.24 -2.74
N LEU A 382 -10.20 -42.23 -3.17
CA LEU A 382 -9.25 -42.34 -4.28
C LEU A 382 -8.14 -43.36 -3.98
N ARG A 383 -7.63 -43.40 -2.74
CA ARG A 383 -6.67 -44.43 -2.30
C ARG A 383 -7.29 -45.83 -2.36
N GLU A 384 -8.52 -46.03 -1.85
CA GLU A 384 -9.23 -47.32 -1.95
C GLU A 384 -9.43 -47.74 -3.42
N GLN A 385 -9.85 -46.83 -4.29
CA GLN A 385 -10.04 -47.16 -5.72
C GLN A 385 -8.72 -47.43 -6.45
N VAL A 386 -7.62 -46.76 -6.09
CA VAL A 386 -6.28 -47.07 -6.63
C VAL A 386 -5.78 -48.43 -6.16
N GLU A 387 -6.03 -48.82 -4.91
CA GLU A 387 -5.71 -50.17 -4.43
C GLU A 387 -6.59 -51.25 -5.08
N ARG A 388 -7.89 -50.97 -5.25
CA ARG A 388 -8.82 -51.83 -6.00
C ARG A 388 -8.42 -51.96 -7.47
N LEU A 389 -7.92 -50.90 -8.11
CA LEU A 389 -7.36 -50.94 -9.46
C LEU A 389 -6.09 -51.78 -9.52
N ARG A 390 -5.13 -51.62 -8.60
CA ARG A 390 -3.92 -52.46 -8.53
C ARG A 390 -4.24 -53.95 -8.35
N ALA A 391 -5.20 -54.28 -7.48
CA ALA A 391 -5.65 -55.66 -7.31
C ALA A 391 -6.28 -56.21 -8.60
N ASN A 392 -7.08 -55.40 -9.31
CA ASN A 392 -7.60 -55.78 -10.62
C ASN A 392 -6.47 -55.95 -11.67
N GLU A 393 -5.49 -55.04 -11.72
CA GLU A 393 -4.31 -55.14 -12.58
C GLU A 393 -3.48 -56.41 -12.31
N GLU A 394 -3.31 -56.81 -11.04
CA GLU A 394 -2.67 -58.07 -10.65
C GLU A 394 -3.47 -59.28 -11.15
N THR A 395 -4.80 -59.30 -10.97
CA THR A 395 -5.63 -60.38 -11.54
C THR A 395 -5.63 -60.41 -13.07
N ILE A 396 -5.51 -59.25 -13.73
CA ILE A 396 -5.36 -59.15 -15.18
C ILE A 396 -3.99 -59.70 -15.60
N ALA A 397 -2.91 -59.41 -14.89
CA ALA A 397 -1.58 -59.96 -15.16
C ALA A 397 -1.52 -61.49 -14.96
N ASP A 398 -2.21 -62.02 -13.95
CA ASP A 398 -2.42 -63.47 -13.76
C ASP A 398 -3.23 -64.08 -14.91
N TYR A 399 -4.29 -63.42 -15.36
CA TYR A 399 -5.06 -63.85 -16.53
C TYR A 399 -4.28 -63.74 -17.83
N GLU A 400 -3.46 -62.70 -18.05
CA GLU A 400 -2.57 -62.59 -19.21
C GLU A 400 -1.51 -63.69 -19.20
N THR A 401 -0.90 -63.96 -18.04
CA THR A 401 0.06 -65.06 -17.86
C THR A 401 -0.59 -66.41 -18.13
N THR A 402 -1.83 -66.61 -17.67
CA THR A 402 -2.64 -67.81 -17.92
C THR A 402 -3.03 -67.93 -19.39
N ILE A 403 -3.44 -66.84 -20.04
CA ILE A 403 -3.76 -66.77 -21.48
C ILE A 403 -2.52 -67.05 -22.31
N GLU A 404 -1.35 -66.58 -21.91
CA GLU A 404 -0.09 -66.83 -22.60
C GLU A 404 0.38 -68.28 -22.43
N GLN A 405 0.18 -68.90 -21.25
CA GLN A 405 0.33 -70.36 -21.10
C GLN A 405 -0.66 -71.13 -22.00
N PHE A 406 -1.93 -70.71 -22.10
CA PHE A 406 -2.89 -71.30 -23.03
C PHE A 406 -2.50 -71.08 -24.50
N ARG A 407 -1.97 -69.91 -24.88
CA ARG A 407 -1.45 -69.65 -26.23
C ARG A 407 -0.23 -70.51 -26.53
N GLN A 408 0.68 -70.70 -25.58
CA GLN A 408 1.83 -71.59 -25.73
C GLN A 408 1.40 -73.05 -25.83
N LEU A 409 0.43 -73.51 -25.04
CA LEU A 409 -0.15 -74.85 -25.13
C LEU A 409 -0.88 -75.06 -26.46
N VAL A 410 -1.70 -74.10 -26.91
CA VAL A 410 -2.38 -74.15 -28.21
C VAL A 410 -1.38 -74.06 -29.35
N SER A 411 -0.31 -73.27 -29.22
CA SER A 411 0.80 -73.22 -30.18
C SER A 411 1.53 -74.57 -30.24
N HIS A 412 1.83 -75.20 -29.11
CA HIS A 412 2.43 -76.53 -29.04
C HIS A 412 1.52 -77.59 -29.68
N LEU A 413 0.24 -77.67 -29.30
CA LEU A 413 -0.73 -78.60 -29.90
C LEU A 413 -0.95 -78.34 -31.39
N GLN A 414 -0.96 -77.08 -31.83
CA GLN A 414 -0.98 -76.73 -33.25
C GLN A 414 0.32 -77.10 -33.94
N ASN A 415 1.47 -77.02 -33.28
CA ASN A 415 2.77 -77.37 -33.84
C ASN A 415 2.93 -78.89 -33.91
N ASP A 416 2.40 -79.64 -32.95
CA ASP A 416 2.30 -81.10 -32.97
C ASP A 416 1.36 -81.55 -34.10
N LEU A 417 0.21 -80.89 -34.28
CA LEU A 417 -0.68 -81.11 -35.43
C LEU A 417 -0.02 -80.70 -36.77
N LYS A 418 0.80 -79.64 -36.79
CA LYS A 418 1.62 -79.26 -37.96
C LYS A 418 2.81 -80.20 -38.16
N GLU A 419 3.29 -80.89 -37.12
CA GLU A 419 4.37 -81.88 -37.18
C GLU A 419 3.87 -83.23 -37.65
N LEU A 420 2.68 -83.65 -37.21
CA LEU A 420 2.00 -84.83 -37.75
C LEU A 420 1.65 -84.58 -39.23
N LYS A 421 1.06 -83.40 -39.55
CA LYS A 421 0.81 -82.97 -40.94
C LYS A 421 2.08 -82.62 -41.73
N ARG A 422 3.24 -82.45 -41.07
CA ARG A 422 4.55 -82.37 -41.74
C ARG A 422 5.06 -83.76 -42.03
N LYS A 423 5.10 -84.68 -41.05
CA LYS A 423 5.49 -86.08 -41.29
C LYS A 423 4.64 -86.73 -42.40
N GLU A 424 3.36 -86.39 -42.50
CA GLU A 424 2.43 -86.79 -43.57
C GLU A 424 2.65 -86.11 -44.95
N LYS A 425 3.51 -85.08 -45.03
CA LYS A 425 3.68 -84.16 -46.18
C LYS A 425 5.14 -83.94 -46.61
N ASP A 426 6.08 -84.18 -45.70
CA ASP A 426 7.51 -84.33 -45.91
C ASP A 426 7.75 -85.62 -46.72
N ASP A 427 6.95 -86.66 -46.47
CA ASP A 427 6.76 -87.85 -47.32
C ASP A 427 6.28 -87.54 -48.76
N GLN A 428 5.81 -86.32 -49.05
CA GLN A 428 5.31 -85.92 -50.38
C GLN A 428 6.03 -84.74 -51.05
N THR A 429 6.69 -83.85 -50.31
CA THR A 429 7.16 -82.57 -50.89
C THR A 429 8.46 -82.01 -50.33
N GLU A 430 9.56 -82.28 -51.03
CA GLU A 430 10.88 -81.59 -50.96
C GLU A 430 10.83 -80.10 -51.39
N LYS A 431 9.69 -79.41 -51.22
CA LYS A 431 9.39 -78.09 -51.84
C LYS A 431 9.38 -76.93 -50.85
N MET A 432 10.09 -77.04 -49.71
CA MET A 432 9.95 -76.11 -48.58
C MET A 432 11.15 -75.15 -48.33
N THR A 433 11.79 -74.64 -49.38
CA THR A 433 12.82 -73.58 -49.24
C THR A 433 12.26 -72.14 -49.18
N LEU A 434 10.99 -71.92 -49.56
CA LEU A 434 10.37 -70.58 -49.64
C LEU A 434 9.47 -70.21 -48.45
N SER A 435 9.05 -71.17 -47.62
CA SER A 435 8.02 -70.93 -46.60
C SER A 435 8.53 -70.20 -45.34
N SER A 436 9.73 -70.53 -44.87
CA SER A 436 10.31 -69.92 -43.65
C SER A 436 10.62 -68.43 -43.83
N GLN A 437 11.09 -68.06 -45.03
CA GLN A 437 11.44 -66.68 -45.36
C GLN A 437 10.21 -65.75 -45.36
N SER A 438 9.05 -66.24 -45.83
CA SER A 438 7.78 -65.48 -45.78
C SER A 438 7.27 -65.32 -44.34
N GLN A 439 7.44 -66.34 -43.49
CA GLN A 439 6.97 -66.30 -42.11
C GLN A 439 7.83 -65.36 -41.23
N ALA A 440 9.15 -65.35 -41.45
CA ALA A 440 10.07 -64.40 -40.81
C ALA A 440 9.83 -62.94 -41.26
N MET A 441 9.52 -62.73 -42.56
CA MET A 441 9.07 -61.44 -43.10
C MET A 441 7.82 -60.92 -42.37
N MET A 442 6.83 -61.79 -42.12
CA MET A 442 5.58 -61.39 -41.47
C MET A 442 5.77 -61.04 -39.99
N SER A 443 6.57 -61.81 -39.23
CA SER A 443 6.89 -61.46 -37.84
C SER A 443 7.70 -60.16 -37.73
N LEU A 444 8.64 -59.93 -38.65
CA LEU A 444 9.41 -58.70 -38.72
C LEU A 444 8.51 -57.50 -39.06
N ASN A 445 7.54 -57.66 -39.97
CA ASN A 445 6.57 -56.60 -40.29
C ASN A 445 5.68 -56.25 -39.08
N LEU A 446 5.18 -57.24 -38.34
CA LEU A 446 4.41 -57.01 -37.12
C LEU A 446 5.24 -56.33 -36.00
N GLN A 447 6.51 -56.71 -35.85
CA GLN A 447 7.44 -56.02 -34.96
C GLN A 447 7.67 -54.57 -35.42
N LEU A 448 7.90 -54.33 -36.72
CA LEU A 448 8.06 -52.99 -37.28
C LEU A 448 6.82 -52.12 -37.02
N GLN A 449 5.61 -52.63 -37.30
CA GLN A 449 4.35 -51.95 -36.96
C GLN A 449 4.25 -51.63 -35.46
N THR A 450 4.57 -52.60 -34.59
CA THR A 450 4.58 -52.39 -33.13
C THR A 450 5.59 -51.31 -32.70
N THR A 451 6.78 -51.27 -33.32
CA THR A 451 7.77 -50.21 -33.05
C THR A 451 7.35 -48.85 -33.60
N VAL A 452 6.67 -48.81 -34.77
CA VAL A 452 6.11 -47.58 -35.34
C VAL A 452 5.00 -47.03 -34.45
N MET A 453 4.07 -47.86 -33.97
CA MET A 453 3.03 -47.43 -33.03
C MET A 453 3.63 -46.93 -31.71
N LYS A 454 4.63 -47.62 -31.15
CA LYS A 454 5.34 -47.16 -29.95
C LYS A 454 6.16 -45.89 -30.18
N ALA A 455 6.66 -45.65 -31.39
CA ALA A 455 7.33 -44.41 -31.76
C ALA A 455 6.32 -43.26 -31.96
N GLN A 456 5.16 -43.52 -32.56
CA GLN A 456 4.07 -42.56 -32.72
C GLN A 456 3.50 -42.12 -31.36
N ALA A 457 3.20 -43.07 -30.46
CA ALA A 457 2.77 -42.77 -29.09
C ALA A 457 3.80 -41.88 -28.38
N LYS A 458 5.09 -42.26 -28.40
CA LYS A 458 6.17 -41.43 -27.85
C LYS A 458 6.33 -40.07 -28.53
N SER A 459 6.03 -39.95 -29.82
CA SER A 459 6.05 -38.67 -30.53
C SER A 459 4.94 -37.75 -30.02
N ILE A 460 3.73 -38.30 -29.84
CA ILE A 460 2.58 -37.59 -29.25
C ILE A 460 2.91 -37.20 -27.80
N ASP A 461 3.46 -38.10 -26.98
CA ASP A 461 3.91 -37.82 -25.61
C ASP A 461 4.96 -36.70 -25.53
N ILE A 462 5.80 -36.56 -26.55
CA ILE A 462 6.84 -35.53 -26.66
C ILE A 462 6.22 -34.21 -27.15
N GLU A 463 5.26 -34.25 -28.08
CA GLU A 463 4.53 -33.07 -28.56
C GLU A 463 3.61 -32.49 -27.48
N LEU A 464 2.94 -33.34 -26.69
CA LEU A 464 2.17 -32.93 -25.51
C LEU A 464 3.07 -32.27 -24.46
N ARG A 465 4.17 -32.90 -24.04
CA ARG A 465 5.14 -32.28 -23.10
C ARG A 465 5.78 -31.00 -23.65
N LYS A 466 5.95 -30.90 -24.97
CA LYS A 466 6.45 -29.67 -25.62
C LYS A 466 5.38 -28.57 -25.60
N LEU A 467 4.11 -28.91 -25.74
CA LEU A 467 2.97 -27.99 -25.62
C LEU A 467 2.81 -27.53 -24.16
N GLU A 468 2.88 -28.44 -23.17
CA GLU A 468 2.91 -28.12 -21.74
C GLU A 468 4.08 -27.16 -21.41
N ALA A 469 5.29 -27.46 -21.91
CA ALA A 469 6.46 -26.61 -21.71
C ALA A 469 6.33 -25.24 -22.39
N SER A 470 5.69 -25.16 -23.58
CA SER A 470 5.37 -23.89 -24.21
C SER A 470 4.37 -23.11 -23.37
N GLN A 471 3.24 -23.71 -22.98
CA GLN A 471 2.21 -23.07 -22.16
C GLN A 471 2.75 -22.60 -20.80
N ALA A 472 3.65 -23.36 -20.17
CA ALA A 472 4.32 -22.94 -18.94
C ALA A 472 5.26 -21.74 -19.17
N ASN A 473 6.00 -21.72 -20.28
CA ASN A 473 6.85 -20.60 -20.69
C ASN A 473 6.01 -19.37 -21.07
N ASP A 474 4.90 -19.55 -21.78
CA ASP A 474 4.00 -18.48 -22.21
C ASP A 474 3.24 -17.89 -21.02
N ARG A 475 2.79 -18.73 -20.07
CA ARG A 475 2.27 -18.29 -18.76
C ARG A 475 3.32 -17.51 -17.97
N LEU A 476 4.58 -17.94 -17.98
CA LEU A 476 5.67 -17.20 -17.33
C LEU A 476 5.89 -15.84 -18.01
N ASN A 477 5.92 -15.78 -19.35
CA ASN A 477 6.04 -14.54 -20.13
C ASN A 477 4.86 -13.59 -19.91
N MET A 478 3.65 -14.12 -19.66
CA MET A 478 2.46 -13.33 -19.32
C MET A 478 2.50 -12.82 -17.87
N ILE A 479 3.02 -13.60 -16.93
CA ILE A 479 3.16 -13.19 -15.51
C ILE A 479 4.33 -12.21 -15.32
N GLN A 480 5.41 -12.34 -16.09
CA GLN A 480 6.65 -11.58 -15.91
C GLN A 480 6.45 -10.04 -15.89
N PRO A 481 5.62 -9.41 -16.77
CA PRO A 481 5.33 -7.97 -16.71
C PRO A 481 4.63 -7.47 -15.45
N TYR A 482 4.02 -8.35 -14.65
CA TYR A 482 3.37 -7.99 -13.38
C TYR A 482 4.34 -7.99 -12.19
N LEU A 483 5.60 -8.40 -12.38
CA LEU A 483 6.61 -8.41 -11.32
C LEU A 483 7.29 -7.02 -11.19
N PRO A 484 7.56 -6.53 -9.97
CA PRO A 484 8.22 -5.23 -9.75
C PRO A 484 9.59 -5.13 -10.43
N GLU A 485 9.95 -3.94 -10.95
CA GLU A 485 11.25 -3.73 -11.63
C GLU A 485 12.50 -4.11 -10.79
N PRO A 486 12.52 -3.97 -9.44
CA PRO A 486 13.60 -4.50 -8.61
C PRO A 486 13.89 -5.99 -8.81
N PHE A 487 12.86 -6.84 -8.98
CA PHE A 487 13.01 -8.29 -9.15
C PHE A 487 13.94 -8.65 -10.33
N PHE A 488 13.85 -7.90 -11.43
CA PHE A 488 14.69 -8.11 -12.61
C PHE A 488 16.15 -7.67 -12.43
N LYS A 489 16.44 -6.86 -11.39
CA LYS A 489 17.78 -6.37 -11.07
C LYS A 489 18.45 -7.17 -9.97
N THR A 490 17.70 -7.83 -9.09
CA THR A 490 18.25 -8.49 -7.89
C THR A 490 17.90 -9.96 -7.70
N GLU A 491 16.87 -10.51 -8.35
CA GLU A 491 16.46 -11.92 -8.18
C GLU A 491 16.68 -12.78 -9.43
N ASN A 492 16.55 -12.19 -10.63
CA ASN A 492 16.51 -12.97 -11.87
C ASN A 492 17.80 -13.77 -12.13
N ASP A 493 18.97 -13.13 -12.01
CA ASP A 493 20.26 -13.81 -12.21
C ASP A 493 20.54 -14.88 -11.12
N PRO A 494 20.32 -14.63 -9.80
CA PRO A 494 20.35 -15.69 -8.77
C PRO A 494 19.43 -16.89 -9.03
N ILE A 495 18.16 -16.65 -9.39
CA ILE A 495 17.21 -17.72 -9.73
C ILE A 495 17.69 -18.49 -10.96
N SER A 496 18.17 -17.76 -11.99
CA SER A 496 18.75 -18.35 -13.19
C SER A 496 20.02 -19.16 -12.89
N CYS A 497 20.82 -18.77 -11.90
CA CYS A 497 21.98 -19.52 -11.40
C CYS A 497 21.56 -20.89 -10.83
N LEU A 498 20.58 -20.91 -9.91
CA LEU A 498 20.04 -22.14 -9.32
C LEU A 498 19.46 -23.08 -10.39
N LEU A 499 18.71 -22.52 -11.34
CA LEU A 499 18.15 -23.28 -12.45
C LEU A 499 19.23 -23.79 -13.43
N LEU A 500 20.34 -23.07 -13.59
CA LEU A 500 21.47 -23.52 -14.41
C LEU A 500 22.18 -24.72 -13.76
N PHE A 501 22.47 -24.67 -12.45
CA PHE A 501 23.04 -25.83 -11.74
C PHE A 501 22.13 -27.07 -11.80
N LYS A 502 20.80 -26.91 -11.66
CA LYS A 502 19.82 -27.99 -11.93
C LYS A 502 19.97 -28.58 -13.33
N ARG A 503 20.16 -27.73 -14.35
CA ARG A 503 20.38 -28.16 -15.74
C ARG A 503 21.75 -28.82 -15.95
N LEU A 504 22.79 -28.48 -15.21
CA LEU A 504 24.10 -29.15 -15.27
C LEU A 504 24.06 -30.54 -14.63
N GLU A 505 23.42 -30.66 -13.47
CA GLU A 505 23.17 -31.96 -12.81
C GLU A 505 22.37 -32.88 -13.75
N PHE A 506 21.18 -32.45 -14.18
CA PHE A 506 20.32 -33.25 -15.05
C PHE A 506 21.02 -33.71 -16.34
N LYS A 507 21.78 -32.83 -17.01
CA LYS A 507 22.53 -33.20 -18.23
C LYS A 507 23.68 -34.17 -17.93
N SER A 508 24.31 -34.06 -16.76
CA SER A 508 25.38 -34.97 -16.33
C SER A 508 24.84 -36.37 -16.07
N ASP A 509 23.73 -36.49 -15.34
CA ASP A 509 23.09 -37.79 -15.09
C ASP A 509 22.38 -38.35 -16.33
N LEU A 510 21.94 -37.50 -17.27
CA LEU A 510 21.48 -37.94 -18.60
C LEU A 510 22.60 -38.60 -19.42
N ILE A 511 23.81 -38.02 -19.39
CA ILE A 511 25.00 -38.62 -20.02
C ILE A 511 25.32 -40.00 -19.40
N ILE A 512 25.28 -40.10 -18.06
CA ILE A 512 25.51 -41.37 -17.36
C ILE A 512 24.45 -42.41 -17.76
N LYS A 513 23.16 -42.05 -17.74
CA LYS A 513 22.05 -42.94 -18.11
C LYS A 513 22.14 -43.42 -19.56
N HIS A 514 22.50 -42.55 -20.50
CA HIS A 514 22.70 -42.92 -21.90
C HIS A 514 23.89 -43.88 -22.09
N LEU A 515 25.00 -43.63 -21.38
CA LEU A 515 26.16 -44.51 -21.39
C LEU A 515 25.89 -45.87 -20.73
N ASP A 516 25.10 -45.93 -19.65
CA ASP A 516 24.71 -47.21 -19.03
C ASP A 516 23.76 -48.04 -19.91
N GLN A 517 22.88 -47.39 -20.68
CA GLN A 517 21.99 -48.07 -21.64
C GLN A 517 22.74 -48.61 -22.86
N ASN A 518 23.66 -47.83 -23.43
CA ASN A 518 24.38 -48.24 -24.65
C ASN A 518 25.66 -49.05 -24.35
N TYR A 519 26.23 -48.94 -23.14
CA TYR A 519 27.46 -49.61 -22.72
C TYR A 519 27.36 -50.18 -21.30
N PRO A 520 26.42 -51.13 -21.06
CA PRO A 520 26.27 -51.80 -19.77
C PRO A 520 27.57 -52.50 -19.35
N VAL A 521 28.22 -51.93 -18.33
CA VAL A 521 29.56 -52.33 -17.89
C VAL A 521 29.59 -53.80 -17.44
N SER A 522 28.56 -54.25 -16.72
CA SER A 522 28.41 -55.63 -16.25
C SER A 522 28.43 -56.68 -17.36
N GLU A 523 27.87 -56.36 -18.53
CA GLU A 523 27.79 -57.26 -19.68
C GLU A 523 29.10 -57.23 -20.48
N LYS A 524 29.55 -56.03 -20.86
CA LYS A 524 30.73 -55.84 -21.74
C LYS A 524 32.05 -56.23 -21.06
N ILE A 525 32.07 -56.45 -19.75
CA ILE A 525 33.17 -57.09 -19.00
C ILE A 525 33.28 -58.59 -19.28
N MET A 526 32.18 -59.29 -19.58
CA MET A 526 32.17 -60.74 -19.79
C MET A 526 32.62 -61.15 -21.20
N ASP A 527 32.33 -60.33 -22.20
CA ASP A 527 32.69 -60.58 -23.60
C ASP A 527 34.16 -60.19 -23.90
N SER A 528 34.38 -58.93 -24.30
CA SER A 528 35.70 -58.37 -24.58
C SER A 528 35.70 -56.87 -24.28
N VAL A 529 36.54 -56.46 -23.33
CA VAL A 529 36.70 -55.06 -22.97
C VAL A 529 37.48 -54.34 -24.07
N THR A 530 36.96 -53.21 -24.53
CA THR A 530 37.59 -52.34 -25.53
C THR A 530 38.18 -51.09 -24.88
N GLU A 531 39.12 -50.44 -25.55
CA GLU A 531 39.66 -49.14 -25.13
C GLU A 531 38.55 -48.08 -24.99
N ASN A 532 37.59 -48.03 -25.93
CA ASN A 532 36.43 -47.14 -25.83
C ASN A 532 35.63 -47.36 -24.53
N LEU A 533 35.54 -48.59 -23.99
CA LEU A 533 34.84 -48.83 -22.72
C LEU A 533 35.57 -48.22 -21.51
N ILE A 534 36.91 -48.16 -21.53
CA ILE A 534 37.71 -47.45 -20.52
C ILE A 534 37.42 -45.95 -20.60
N ILE A 535 37.43 -45.38 -21.81
CA ILE A 535 37.17 -43.97 -22.07
C ILE A 535 35.74 -43.60 -21.64
N ILE A 536 34.75 -44.46 -21.93
CA ILE A 536 33.35 -44.31 -21.51
C ILE A 536 33.21 -44.35 -19.98
N CYS A 537 33.89 -45.27 -19.29
CA CYS A 537 33.89 -45.30 -17.83
C CYS A 537 34.50 -44.02 -17.22
N GLU A 538 35.50 -43.41 -17.89
CA GLU A 538 35.98 -42.10 -17.49
C GLU A 538 34.98 -40.98 -17.77
N ILE A 539 34.27 -40.98 -18.91
CA ILE A 539 33.19 -40.00 -19.17
C ILE A 539 32.11 -40.10 -18.08
N LYS A 540 31.69 -41.33 -17.71
CA LYS A 540 30.77 -41.55 -16.58
C LYS A 540 31.31 -40.99 -15.26
N GLN A 541 32.58 -41.23 -14.95
CA GLN A 541 33.26 -40.72 -13.74
C GLN A 541 33.27 -39.18 -13.72
N ARG A 542 33.64 -38.53 -14.83
CA ARG A 542 33.69 -37.07 -14.97
C ARG A 542 32.28 -36.46 -14.84
N ALA A 543 31.29 -37.01 -15.55
CA ALA A 543 29.90 -36.58 -15.44
C ALA A 543 29.32 -36.79 -14.03
N GLY A 544 29.63 -37.91 -13.37
CA GLY A 544 29.19 -38.18 -12.00
C GLY A 544 29.72 -37.17 -10.99
N TRP A 545 30.98 -36.77 -11.13
CA TRP A 545 31.58 -35.71 -10.32
C TRP A 545 30.95 -34.34 -10.59
N LEU A 546 30.71 -33.99 -11.87
CA LEU A 546 30.03 -32.74 -12.25
C LEU A 546 28.59 -32.66 -11.71
N SER A 547 27.86 -33.78 -11.76
CA SER A 547 26.55 -33.95 -11.14
C SER A 547 26.60 -33.60 -9.64
N SER A 548 27.48 -34.24 -8.87
CA SER A 548 27.61 -34.01 -7.43
C SER A 548 28.08 -32.61 -7.05
N LEU A 549 29.00 -32.00 -7.82
CA LEU A 549 29.38 -30.59 -7.64
C LEU A 549 28.19 -29.66 -7.87
N SER A 550 27.35 -29.95 -8.88
CA SER A 550 26.16 -29.16 -9.21
C SER A 550 25.05 -29.33 -8.16
N ALA A 551 24.89 -30.52 -7.58
CA ALA A 551 23.96 -30.77 -6.47
C ALA A 551 24.36 -29.99 -5.20
N ARG A 552 25.63 -30.10 -4.77
CA ARG A 552 26.20 -29.33 -3.64
C ARG A 552 25.98 -27.82 -3.80
N PHE A 553 26.21 -27.28 -5.00
CA PHE A 553 25.96 -25.87 -5.30
C PHE A 553 24.48 -25.48 -5.13
N GLN A 554 23.54 -26.32 -5.60
CA GLN A 554 22.11 -26.07 -5.38
C GLN A 554 21.74 -26.08 -3.91
N THR A 555 22.26 -27.02 -3.11
CA THR A 555 21.95 -27.10 -1.68
C THR A 555 22.51 -25.92 -0.90
N TYR A 556 23.68 -25.40 -1.27
CA TYR A 556 24.18 -24.12 -0.76
C TYR A 556 23.23 -22.97 -1.13
N VAL A 557 22.86 -22.82 -2.42
CA VAL A 557 21.97 -21.74 -2.88
C VAL A 557 20.54 -21.85 -2.29
N LYS A 558 20.07 -23.06 -1.95
CA LYS A 558 18.80 -23.30 -1.23
C LYS A 558 18.84 -22.86 0.25
N ASN A 559 20.00 -22.83 0.90
CA ASN A 559 20.13 -22.66 2.36
C ASN A 559 21.04 -21.49 2.80
N CYS A 560 21.58 -20.71 1.86
CA CYS A 560 22.35 -19.50 2.16
C CYS A 560 21.46 -18.38 2.75
N GLU A 561 22.07 -17.26 3.13
CA GLU A 561 21.32 -16.08 3.60
C GLU A 561 20.88 -15.20 2.40
N PRO A 562 19.78 -14.42 2.48
CA PRO A 562 19.26 -13.59 1.39
C PRO A 562 20.29 -12.73 0.63
N ASN A 563 21.22 -12.10 1.36
CA ASN A 563 22.28 -11.28 0.75
C ASN A 563 23.25 -12.13 -0.09
N THR A 564 23.62 -13.32 0.39
CA THR A 564 24.48 -14.27 -0.33
C THR A 564 23.78 -14.80 -1.58
N PHE A 565 22.46 -15.01 -1.53
CA PHE A 565 21.66 -15.37 -2.69
C PHE A 565 21.74 -14.29 -3.78
N ALA A 566 21.60 -13.01 -3.43
CA ALA A 566 21.73 -11.89 -4.38
C ALA A 566 23.09 -11.89 -5.12
N GLU A 567 24.18 -12.25 -4.44
CA GLU A 567 25.51 -12.31 -5.05
C GLU A 567 25.68 -13.45 -6.07
N MET A 568 24.85 -14.49 -6.03
CA MET A 568 24.89 -15.62 -6.98
C MET A 568 24.60 -15.21 -8.43
N GLY A 569 24.05 -14.00 -8.66
CA GLY A 569 23.92 -13.44 -10.00
C GLY A 569 25.28 -13.20 -10.69
N LYS A 570 26.35 -12.95 -9.91
CA LYS A 570 27.73 -12.88 -10.45
C LYS A 570 28.16 -14.24 -10.98
N VAL A 571 27.89 -15.30 -10.21
CA VAL A 571 28.21 -16.70 -10.55
C VAL A 571 27.43 -17.16 -11.79
N TYR A 572 26.19 -16.70 -11.97
CA TYR A 572 25.39 -17.00 -13.17
C TYR A 572 26.11 -16.58 -14.46
N LEU A 573 26.66 -15.35 -14.51
CA LEU A 573 27.31 -14.81 -15.71
C LEU A 573 28.51 -15.65 -16.16
N ASP A 574 29.35 -16.11 -15.24
CA ASP A 574 30.45 -17.04 -15.52
C ASP A 574 29.95 -18.42 -15.99
N LEU A 575 28.85 -18.89 -15.39
CA LEU A 575 28.29 -20.23 -15.60
C LEU A 575 27.49 -20.36 -16.92
N ILE A 576 26.99 -19.27 -17.52
CA ILE A 576 26.38 -19.27 -18.86
C ILE A 576 27.34 -19.88 -19.91
N GLY A 577 28.64 -19.62 -19.80
CA GLY A 577 29.65 -20.21 -20.68
C GLY A 577 29.77 -21.72 -20.52
N VAL A 578 29.57 -22.22 -19.30
CA VAL A 578 29.60 -23.64 -18.94
C VAL A 578 28.37 -24.38 -19.50
N GLU A 579 27.17 -23.81 -19.39
CA GLU A 579 25.95 -24.41 -19.96
C GLU A 579 26.06 -24.61 -21.48
N ARG A 580 26.60 -23.65 -22.23
CA ARG A 580 26.77 -23.78 -23.69
C ARG A 580 27.68 -24.95 -24.07
N LYS A 581 28.77 -25.16 -23.32
CA LYS A 581 29.68 -26.31 -23.51
C LYS A 581 28.97 -27.64 -23.21
N MET A 582 28.22 -27.69 -22.11
CA MET A 582 27.46 -28.87 -21.71
C MET A 582 26.37 -29.22 -22.74
N ASN A 583 25.69 -28.22 -23.31
CA ASN A 583 24.74 -28.41 -24.41
C ASN A 583 25.43 -29.01 -25.65
N GLY A 584 26.63 -28.54 -25.99
CA GLY A 584 27.42 -29.11 -27.09
C GLY A 584 27.75 -30.59 -26.89
N ILE A 585 28.10 -31.00 -25.66
CA ILE A 585 28.34 -32.42 -25.32
C ILE A 585 27.04 -33.23 -25.46
N VAL A 586 25.91 -32.74 -24.93
CA VAL A 586 24.62 -33.43 -25.02
C VAL A 586 24.13 -33.58 -26.46
N GLU A 587 24.36 -32.59 -27.33
CA GLU A 587 23.96 -32.70 -28.76
C GLU A 587 24.85 -33.71 -29.53
N LEU A 588 26.12 -33.90 -29.15
CA LEU A 588 26.96 -34.99 -29.69
C LEU A 588 26.43 -36.38 -29.29
N PHE A 589 25.95 -36.53 -28.04
CA PHE A 589 25.26 -37.75 -27.61
C PHE A 589 23.94 -37.96 -28.37
N ARG A 590 23.14 -36.91 -28.56
CA ARG A 590 21.85 -36.95 -29.25
C ARG A 590 21.97 -37.30 -30.74
N THR A 591 23.07 -36.90 -31.38
CA THR A 591 23.35 -37.17 -32.80
C THR A 591 24.14 -38.46 -33.03
N ASP A 592 24.49 -39.18 -31.97
CA ASP A 592 25.37 -40.36 -31.95
C ASP A 592 26.77 -40.12 -32.57
N GLN A 593 27.17 -38.84 -32.70
CA GLN A 593 28.48 -38.42 -33.20
C GLN A 593 29.47 -38.29 -32.04
N MET A 594 29.59 -39.35 -31.25
CA MET A 594 30.50 -39.43 -30.11
C MET A 594 31.96 -39.21 -30.55
N ASN A 595 32.57 -38.14 -30.05
CA ASN A 595 34.02 -37.97 -30.02
C ASN A 595 34.45 -37.99 -28.55
N GLU A 596 34.85 -39.17 -28.08
CA GLU A 596 35.01 -39.42 -26.65
C GLU A 596 36.16 -38.59 -26.05
N ALA A 597 37.22 -38.34 -26.83
CA ALA A 597 38.36 -37.51 -26.43
C ALA A 597 37.98 -36.01 -26.30
N TYR A 598 37.13 -35.50 -27.20
CA TYR A 598 36.57 -34.16 -27.08
C TYR A 598 35.64 -34.05 -25.87
N CYS A 599 34.73 -35.02 -25.69
CA CYS A 599 33.83 -35.04 -24.54
C CYS A 599 34.59 -35.09 -23.20
N LEU A 600 35.64 -35.90 -23.08
CA LEU A 600 36.49 -35.92 -21.88
C LEU A 600 37.20 -34.58 -21.62
N THR A 601 37.80 -33.98 -22.65
CA THR A 601 38.58 -32.74 -22.48
C THR A 601 37.69 -31.54 -22.17
N GLU A 602 36.48 -31.45 -22.75
CA GLU A 602 35.55 -30.37 -22.41
C GLU A 602 34.79 -30.62 -21.10
N LEU A 603 34.45 -31.86 -20.75
CA LEU A 603 33.97 -32.18 -19.39
C LEU A 603 35.00 -31.82 -18.32
N GLN A 604 36.29 -32.09 -18.52
CA GLN A 604 37.31 -31.70 -17.55
C GLN A 604 37.47 -30.18 -17.44
N ARG A 605 37.31 -29.43 -18.53
CA ARG A 605 37.28 -27.95 -18.49
C ARG A 605 36.06 -27.45 -17.71
N ILE A 606 34.88 -28.00 -17.97
CA ILE A 606 33.65 -27.68 -17.23
C ILE A 606 33.83 -27.97 -15.73
N ILE A 607 34.33 -29.16 -15.39
CA ILE A 607 34.60 -29.58 -14.01
C ILE A 607 35.52 -28.58 -13.32
N SER A 608 36.69 -28.26 -13.87
CA SER A 608 37.62 -27.35 -13.19
C SER A 608 37.15 -25.89 -13.14
N GLN A 609 36.22 -25.47 -14.01
CA GLN A 609 35.52 -24.19 -13.86
C GLN A 609 34.50 -24.24 -12.69
N VAL A 610 33.75 -25.33 -12.53
CA VAL A 610 32.80 -25.51 -11.44
C VAL A 610 33.51 -25.77 -10.09
N GLU A 611 34.61 -26.53 -10.07
CA GLU A 611 35.46 -26.74 -8.88
C GLU A 611 35.99 -25.40 -8.35
N HIS A 612 36.52 -24.53 -9.21
CA HIS A 612 36.95 -23.18 -8.81
C HIS A 612 35.79 -22.32 -8.28
N LEU A 613 34.59 -22.41 -8.87
CA LEU A 613 33.42 -21.71 -8.35
C LEU A 613 32.98 -22.27 -6.99
N VAL A 614 33.08 -23.58 -6.75
CA VAL A 614 32.83 -24.19 -5.44
C VAL A 614 33.84 -23.68 -4.43
N GLU A 615 35.13 -23.76 -4.72
CA GLU A 615 36.21 -23.31 -3.82
C GLU A 615 36.14 -21.80 -3.50
N ALA A 616 35.70 -20.97 -4.44
CA ALA A 616 35.58 -19.53 -4.26
C ALA A 616 34.34 -19.07 -3.46
N ASN A 617 33.22 -19.83 -3.50
CA ASN A 617 31.96 -19.42 -2.89
C ASN A 617 31.59 -20.27 -1.65
N LEU A 618 31.80 -21.60 -1.70
CA LEU A 618 31.45 -22.54 -0.63
C LEU A 618 32.64 -22.69 0.34
N SER A 619 32.93 -21.62 1.08
CA SER A 619 33.95 -21.62 2.12
C SER A 619 33.56 -22.54 3.30
N GLU A 620 34.53 -23.27 3.88
CA GLU A 620 34.28 -24.31 4.90
C GLU A 620 33.62 -23.81 6.21
N GLN A 621 33.50 -22.48 6.40
CA GLN A 621 32.77 -21.88 7.53
C GLN A 621 31.29 -21.59 7.26
N GLN A 622 30.83 -21.71 6.00
CA GLN A 622 29.45 -21.37 5.61
C GLN A 622 28.57 -22.60 5.33
N GLU A 623 29.16 -23.76 5.04
CA GLU A 623 28.41 -24.99 4.78
C GLU A 623 27.87 -25.63 6.07
N LYS A 624 26.58 -25.40 6.33
CA LYS A 624 25.86 -25.96 7.49
C LYS A 624 25.39 -27.41 7.31
N SER A 625 25.50 -27.97 6.09
CA SER A 625 25.20 -29.38 5.79
C SER A 625 26.27 -29.96 4.87
N ASN A 626 26.72 -31.18 5.17
CA ASN A 626 27.74 -31.89 4.43
C ASN A 626 27.19 -33.06 3.57
N ALA A 627 25.86 -33.26 3.55
CA ALA A 627 25.20 -34.40 2.91
C ALA A 627 25.66 -34.62 1.45
N ASP A 628 25.62 -33.58 0.61
CA ASP A 628 26.04 -33.67 -0.79
C ASP A 628 27.53 -34.02 -0.98
N GLN A 629 28.38 -33.71 0.01
CA GLN A 629 29.79 -34.12 -0.03
C GLN A 629 29.93 -35.63 0.25
N PHE A 630 29.17 -36.18 1.21
CA PHE A 630 29.12 -37.62 1.46
C PHE A 630 28.57 -38.39 0.25
N PHE A 631 27.46 -37.93 -0.33
CA PHE A 631 26.93 -38.51 -1.56
C PHE A 631 27.91 -38.40 -2.73
N GLY A 632 28.50 -37.23 -2.96
CA GLY A 632 29.41 -37.00 -4.08
C GLY A 632 30.71 -37.81 -4.01
N LEU A 633 31.30 -37.91 -2.81
CA LEU A 633 32.48 -38.75 -2.60
C LEU A 633 32.13 -40.24 -2.75
N THR A 634 30.95 -40.68 -2.32
CA THR A 634 30.51 -42.09 -2.45
C THR A 634 30.13 -42.46 -3.90
N LYS A 635 29.45 -41.56 -4.63
CA LYS A 635 29.17 -41.68 -6.07
C LYS A 635 30.46 -41.75 -6.87
N ALA A 636 31.47 -40.96 -6.49
CA ALA A 636 32.80 -41.06 -7.07
C ALA A 636 33.50 -42.41 -6.73
N LEU A 637 33.32 -42.98 -5.53
CA LEU A 637 33.89 -44.29 -5.18
C LEU A 637 33.31 -45.43 -6.04
N ASP A 638 31.99 -45.49 -6.28
CA ASP A 638 31.36 -46.50 -7.15
C ASP A 638 31.84 -46.40 -8.61
N LEU A 639 31.86 -45.17 -9.15
CA LEU A 639 32.31 -44.91 -10.54
C LEU A 639 33.82 -45.14 -10.72
N ASN A 640 34.64 -44.80 -9.72
CA ASN A 640 36.05 -45.15 -9.68
C ASN A 640 36.24 -46.67 -9.70
N ALA A 641 35.43 -47.42 -8.93
CA ALA A 641 35.52 -48.88 -8.87
C ALA A 641 35.17 -49.52 -10.22
N ASP A 642 34.14 -49.05 -10.94
CA ASP A 642 33.87 -49.50 -12.32
C ASP A 642 35.06 -49.24 -13.26
N ARG A 643 35.64 -48.03 -13.24
CA ARG A 643 36.80 -47.69 -14.06
C ARG A 643 38.01 -48.58 -13.73
N MET A 644 38.24 -48.91 -12.45
CA MET A 644 39.29 -49.85 -12.04
C MET A 644 39.02 -51.28 -12.53
N ILE A 645 37.79 -51.79 -12.38
CA ILE A 645 37.41 -53.14 -12.83
C ILE A 645 37.62 -53.26 -14.35
N VAL A 646 37.12 -52.29 -15.13
CA VAL A 646 37.24 -52.29 -16.60
C VAL A 646 38.71 -52.22 -17.04
N ILE A 647 39.52 -51.34 -16.45
CA ILE A 647 40.95 -51.23 -16.80
C ILE A 647 41.72 -52.51 -16.43
N PHE A 648 41.52 -53.07 -15.24
CA PHE A 648 42.21 -54.32 -14.85
C PHE A 648 41.77 -55.51 -15.72
N THR A 649 40.48 -55.62 -16.07
CA THR A 649 39.99 -56.65 -17.00
C THR A 649 40.57 -56.45 -18.40
N PHE A 650 40.68 -55.22 -18.91
CA PHE A 650 41.36 -54.95 -20.18
C PHE A 650 42.85 -55.36 -20.11
N ALA A 651 43.59 -54.95 -19.08
CA ALA A 651 45.01 -55.28 -18.93
C ALA A 651 45.25 -56.79 -18.91
N ARG A 652 44.34 -57.57 -18.28
CA ARG A 652 44.36 -59.03 -18.34
C ARG A 652 44.10 -59.53 -19.75
N GLN A 653 43.01 -59.09 -20.38
CA GLN A 653 42.62 -59.53 -21.73
C GLN A 653 43.64 -59.14 -22.81
N LEU A 654 44.32 -57.99 -22.70
CA LEU A 654 45.36 -57.54 -23.63
C LEU A 654 46.49 -58.57 -23.72
N LEU A 655 47.04 -58.98 -22.58
CA LEU A 655 48.12 -59.98 -22.52
C LEU A 655 47.62 -61.40 -22.82
N ASP A 656 46.42 -61.76 -22.39
CA ASP A 656 45.79 -63.02 -22.78
C ASP A 656 45.67 -63.14 -24.32
N ASN A 657 45.22 -62.07 -24.98
CA ASN A 657 45.10 -62.00 -26.44
C ASN A 657 46.47 -62.00 -27.13
N SER A 658 47.46 -61.26 -26.62
CA SER A 658 48.79 -61.19 -27.23
C SER A 658 49.50 -62.55 -27.28
N VAL A 659 49.23 -63.41 -26.30
CA VAL A 659 49.77 -64.78 -26.24
C VAL A 659 48.87 -65.76 -27.02
N LYS A 660 47.54 -65.72 -26.83
CA LYS A 660 46.60 -66.74 -27.35
C LYS A 660 46.09 -66.48 -28.77
N LYS A 661 46.11 -65.24 -29.25
CA LYS A 661 45.66 -64.84 -30.61
C LYS A 661 46.81 -64.38 -31.49
N ASP A 662 47.69 -63.52 -30.97
CA ASP A 662 48.80 -62.96 -31.76
C ASP A 662 50.04 -63.88 -31.78
N GLY A 663 50.08 -64.89 -30.89
CA GLY A 663 51.13 -65.91 -30.85
C GLY A 663 52.49 -65.44 -30.32
N LEU A 664 52.54 -64.32 -29.60
CA LEU A 664 53.79 -63.81 -29.03
C LEU A 664 54.32 -64.75 -27.94
N VAL A 665 55.62 -65.07 -28.04
CA VAL A 665 56.33 -65.89 -27.05
C VAL A 665 56.63 -65.05 -25.81
N ILE A 666 56.54 -65.66 -24.63
CA ILE A 666 56.93 -65.03 -23.36
C ILE A 666 58.32 -65.55 -22.97
N ASP A 667 59.26 -64.65 -22.70
CA ASP A 667 60.67 -65.00 -22.45
C ASP A 667 60.85 -65.90 -21.21
N GLU A 668 60.19 -65.54 -20.10
CA GLU A 668 60.21 -66.30 -18.83
C GLU A 668 59.14 -67.44 -18.80
N GLY A 669 58.36 -67.59 -19.87
CA GLY A 669 57.38 -68.66 -20.09
C GLY A 669 55.96 -68.41 -19.53
N VAL A 670 54.97 -69.05 -20.17
CA VAL A 670 53.53 -68.85 -19.88
C VAL A 670 53.12 -69.21 -18.45
N GLY A 671 53.77 -70.22 -17.84
CA GLY A 671 53.51 -70.59 -16.44
C GLY A 671 53.88 -69.49 -15.45
N GLN A 672 54.97 -68.75 -15.70
CA GLN A 672 55.37 -67.62 -14.84
C GLN A 672 54.46 -66.42 -15.07
N MET A 673 54.01 -66.17 -16.31
CA MET A 673 53.03 -65.12 -16.61
C MET A 673 51.69 -65.35 -15.87
N GLU A 674 51.16 -66.57 -15.85
CA GLU A 674 49.90 -66.82 -15.14
C GLU A 674 50.06 -66.63 -13.62
N GLN A 675 51.19 -67.05 -13.04
CA GLN A 675 51.45 -66.99 -11.59
C GLN A 675 51.87 -65.59 -11.08
N ASP A 676 52.85 -64.94 -11.70
CA ASP A 676 53.42 -63.66 -11.23
C ASP A 676 52.59 -62.44 -11.69
N TYR A 677 51.74 -62.58 -12.72
CA TYR A 677 50.96 -61.47 -13.28
C TYR A 677 49.45 -61.72 -13.30
N MET A 678 48.97 -62.82 -13.89
CA MET A 678 47.53 -63.00 -14.13
C MET A 678 46.75 -63.33 -12.84
N GLU A 679 47.30 -64.14 -11.92
CA GLU A 679 46.65 -64.42 -10.64
C GLU A 679 46.56 -63.16 -9.74
N PRO A 680 47.64 -62.38 -9.53
CA PRO A 680 47.56 -61.10 -8.80
C PRO A 680 46.60 -60.09 -9.42
N LEU A 681 46.54 -60.00 -10.75
CA LEU A 681 45.60 -59.14 -11.47
C LEU A 681 44.15 -59.64 -11.33
N GLY A 682 43.93 -60.95 -11.29
CA GLY A 682 42.63 -61.53 -10.92
C GLY A 682 42.20 -61.16 -9.49
N ARG A 683 43.13 -61.21 -8.54
CA ARG A 683 42.91 -60.78 -7.14
C ARG A 683 42.58 -59.29 -7.04
N LEU A 684 43.18 -58.44 -7.88
CA LEU A 684 42.84 -57.01 -8.01
C LEU A 684 41.41 -56.79 -8.53
N ILE A 685 41.02 -57.47 -9.61
CA ILE A 685 39.66 -57.38 -10.17
C ILE A 685 38.60 -57.75 -9.12
N THR A 686 38.82 -58.82 -8.36
CA THR A 686 37.91 -59.25 -7.28
C THR A 686 37.86 -58.21 -6.15
N GLN A 687 38.99 -57.64 -5.73
CA GLN A 687 38.98 -56.60 -4.69
C GLN A 687 38.33 -55.29 -5.17
N ALA A 688 38.46 -54.92 -6.44
CA ALA A 688 37.75 -53.76 -7.00
C ALA A 688 36.22 -53.99 -7.06
N LYS A 689 35.79 -55.23 -7.35
CA LYS A 689 34.37 -55.63 -7.24
C LYS A 689 33.87 -55.56 -5.79
N ASN A 690 34.67 -56.00 -4.81
CA ASN A 690 34.32 -55.89 -3.40
C ASN A 690 34.15 -54.43 -2.95
N SER A 691 35.13 -53.57 -3.25
CA SER A 691 35.05 -52.13 -2.91
C SER A 691 33.85 -51.44 -3.56
N LYS A 692 33.47 -51.83 -4.79
CA LYS A 692 32.23 -51.39 -5.43
C LYS A 692 30.98 -51.78 -4.63
N ILE A 693 30.87 -53.04 -4.21
CA ILE A 693 29.72 -53.54 -3.44
C ILE A 693 29.56 -52.77 -2.13
N ILE A 694 30.66 -52.49 -1.42
CA ILE A 694 30.62 -51.73 -0.16
C ILE A 694 30.28 -50.26 -0.42
N ALA A 695 30.84 -49.63 -1.47
CA ALA A 695 30.49 -48.27 -1.87
C ALA A 695 28.98 -48.12 -2.17
N LYS A 696 28.35 -49.12 -2.80
CA LYS A 696 26.89 -49.14 -3.02
C LYS A 696 26.07 -49.35 -1.76
N LYS A 697 26.53 -50.17 -0.80
CA LYS A 697 25.88 -50.29 0.50
C LYS A 697 25.97 -48.99 1.31
N LEU A 698 27.12 -48.33 1.29
CA LEU A 698 27.35 -47.04 1.94
C LEU A 698 26.52 -45.93 1.29
N MET A 699 26.40 -45.92 -0.05
CA MET A 699 25.49 -45.03 -0.77
C MET A 699 24.05 -45.22 -0.28
N ARG A 700 23.57 -46.47 -0.22
CA ARG A 700 22.22 -46.75 0.26
C ARG A 700 22.01 -46.35 1.71
N GLN A 701 22.95 -46.60 2.62
CA GLN A 701 22.83 -46.11 4.01
C GLN A 701 22.76 -44.58 4.10
N LEU A 702 23.46 -43.84 3.21
CA LEU A 702 23.33 -42.40 3.13
C LEU A 702 21.96 -41.97 2.58
N GLU A 703 21.40 -42.71 1.61
CA GLU A 703 20.03 -42.52 1.11
C GLU A 703 19.01 -42.76 2.25
N ASP A 704 19.08 -43.93 2.92
CA ASP A 704 18.22 -44.32 4.05
C ASP A 704 18.27 -43.24 5.17
N LYS A 705 19.45 -42.71 5.51
CA LYS A 705 19.60 -41.63 6.53
C LYS A 705 19.18 -40.24 6.06
N PHE A 706 19.28 -39.94 4.76
CA PHE A 706 18.78 -38.70 4.21
C PHE A 706 17.25 -38.68 4.17
N GLU A 707 16.59 -39.83 3.95
CA GLU A 707 15.14 -39.99 4.10
C GLU A 707 14.67 -39.82 5.55
N GLU A 708 15.48 -40.22 6.54
CA GLU A 708 15.28 -39.86 7.97
C GLU A 708 15.51 -38.36 8.28
N ALA A 709 15.85 -37.53 7.28
CA ALA A 709 16.26 -36.13 7.41
C ALA A 709 17.51 -35.90 8.30
N MET A 710 18.42 -36.88 8.31
CA MET A 710 19.67 -36.88 9.09
C MET A 710 20.90 -36.91 8.17
N THR A 711 22.05 -36.45 8.66
CA THR A 711 23.34 -36.51 7.96
C THR A 711 24.48 -36.86 8.92
N LEU A 712 25.59 -37.37 8.38
CA LEU A 712 26.82 -37.57 9.14
C LEU A 712 27.46 -36.23 9.55
N LYS A 713 28.11 -36.24 10.73
CA LYS A 713 28.91 -35.11 11.24
C LYS A 713 30.11 -34.79 10.36
N ALA A 714 30.52 -33.52 10.38
CA ALA A 714 31.67 -33.01 9.64
C ALA A 714 32.98 -33.79 9.91
N ASP A 715 33.14 -34.39 11.10
CA ASP A 715 34.29 -35.25 11.43
C ASP A 715 34.49 -36.41 10.44
N TYR A 716 33.39 -37.02 9.97
CA TYR A 716 33.42 -38.08 8.97
C TYR A 716 33.90 -37.60 7.60
N LEU A 717 33.77 -36.31 7.27
CA LEU A 717 34.14 -35.78 5.95
C LEU A 717 35.61 -36.04 5.62
N ASN A 718 36.49 -36.01 6.62
CA ASN A 718 37.91 -36.34 6.46
C ASN A 718 38.13 -37.82 6.08
N ARG A 719 37.32 -38.73 6.61
CA ARG A 719 37.32 -40.17 6.25
C ARG A 719 36.94 -40.36 4.79
N PHE A 720 35.87 -39.70 4.32
CA PHE A 720 35.42 -39.79 2.93
C PHE A 720 36.39 -39.09 1.95
N LYS A 721 36.93 -37.90 2.31
CA LYS A 721 38.00 -37.21 1.56
C LYS A 721 39.23 -38.13 1.40
N MET A 722 39.62 -38.87 2.44
CA MET A 722 40.70 -39.86 2.41
C MET A 722 40.39 -41.07 1.51
N LEU A 723 39.21 -41.70 1.64
CA LEU A 723 38.78 -42.83 0.80
C LEU A 723 38.81 -42.46 -0.69
N TYR A 724 38.24 -41.30 -1.04
CA TYR A 724 38.28 -40.78 -2.40
C TYR A 724 39.71 -40.52 -2.90
N SER A 725 40.58 -39.97 -2.06
CA SER A 725 42.00 -39.75 -2.40
C SER A 725 42.75 -41.06 -2.72
N ILE A 726 42.58 -42.10 -1.90
CA ILE A 726 43.17 -43.43 -2.14
C ILE A 726 42.62 -44.02 -3.45
N SER A 727 41.30 -43.94 -3.66
CA SER A 727 40.62 -44.41 -4.87
C SER A 727 41.08 -43.64 -6.13
N LYS A 728 41.35 -42.34 -6.01
CA LYS A 728 41.89 -41.47 -7.07
C LYS A 728 43.34 -41.81 -7.42
N LYS A 729 44.19 -42.09 -6.42
CA LYS A 729 45.57 -42.63 -6.63
C LYS A 729 45.52 -43.97 -7.38
N LEU A 730 44.67 -44.90 -6.95
CA LEU A 730 44.47 -46.19 -7.64
C LEU A 730 43.99 -46.00 -9.08
N CYS A 731 42.99 -45.14 -9.32
CA CYS A 731 42.49 -44.84 -10.67
C CYS A 731 43.55 -44.22 -11.61
N ARG A 732 44.49 -43.44 -11.07
CA ARG A 732 45.64 -42.95 -11.84
C ARG A 732 46.60 -44.10 -12.19
N PHE A 733 47.02 -44.87 -11.18
CA PHE A 733 47.93 -46.02 -11.39
C PHE A 733 47.38 -47.00 -12.44
N CYS A 734 46.10 -47.34 -12.38
CA CYS A 734 45.44 -48.20 -13.37
C CYS A 734 45.62 -47.67 -14.80
N PHE A 735 45.38 -46.37 -15.00
CA PHE A 735 45.40 -45.70 -16.30
C PHE A 735 46.82 -45.53 -16.86
N ASP A 736 47.76 -45.10 -16.01
CA ASP A 736 49.16 -44.87 -16.39
C ASP A 736 49.83 -46.22 -16.77
N VAL A 737 49.59 -47.28 -15.99
CA VAL A 737 50.03 -48.65 -16.30
C VAL A 737 49.38 -49.18 -17.58
N TYR A 738 48.06 -49.00 -17.75
CA TYR A 738 47.33 -49.46 -18.93
C TYR A 738 47.89 -48.86 -20.24
N LYS A 739 48.13 -47.55 -20.27
CA LYS A 739 48.64 -46.88 -21.48
C LYS A 739 50.04 -47.34 -21.87
N GLU A 740 50.95 -47.44 -20.89
CA GLU A 740 52.31 -47.89 -21.16
C GLU A 740 52.36 -49.40 -21.49
N LEU A 741 51.43 -50.20 -20.95
CA LEU A 741 51.27 -51.61 -21.31
C LEU A 741 50.74 -51.79 -22.74
N VAL A 742 49.75 -51.00 -23.18
CA VAL A 742 49.28 -51.00 -24.58
C VAL A 742 50.43 -50.63 -25.51
N SER A 743 51.12 -49.51 -25.24
CA SER A 743 52.25 -49.07 -26.06
C SER A 743 53.39 -50.09 -26.12
N TYR A 744 53.61 -50.87 -25.06
CA TYR A 744 54.59 -51.95 -25.03
C TYR A 744 54.14 -53.17 -25.84
N VAL A 745 52.90 -53.63 -25.65
CA VAL A 745 52.35 -54.80 -26.36
C VAL A 745 52.24 -54.53 -27.86
N ASP A 746 51.82 -53.33 -28.28
CA ASP A 746 51.77 -52.97 -29.71
C ASP A 746 53.16 -52.83 -30.33
N ALA A 747 54.16 -52.31 -29.60
CA ALA A 747 55.54 -52.29 -30.07
C ALA A 747 56.10 -53.70 -30.29
N LYS A 748 55.87 -54.63 -29.34
CA LYS A 748 56.29 -56.04 -29.44
C LYS A 748 55.51 -56.83 -30.49
N ARG A 749 54.21 -56.55 -30.65
CA ARG A 749 53.38 -57.06 -31.76
C ARG A 749 53.91 -56.60 -33.11
N GLY A 750 54.37 -55.35 -33.22
CA GLY A 750 54.96 -54.79 -34.45
C GLY A 750 56.37 -55.32 -34.77
N SER A 751 57.18 -55.68 -33.78
CA SER A 751 58.53 -56.25 -33.98
C SER A 751 58.57 -57.78 -34.03
N HIS A 752 57.49 -58.47 -33.63
CA HIS A 752 57.43 -59.91 -33.39
C HIS A 752 58.47 -60.42 -32.36
N GLU A 753 58.94 -59.55 -31.47
CA GLU A 753 59.81 -59.91 -30.35
C GLU A 753 59.05 -60.55 -29.18
N PRO A 754 59.71 -61.36 -28.34
CA PRO A 754 59.08 -61.92 -27.15
C PRO A 754 58.70 -60.84 -26.12
N LEU A 755 57.69 -61.16 -25.32
CA LEU A 755 57.23 -60.37 -24.18
C LEU A 755 58.12 -60.63 -22.96
N GLU A 756 58.79 -59.57 -22.49
CA GLU A 756 59.68 -59.58 -21.33
C GLU A 756 58.86 -59.26 -20.06
N LEU A 757 58.61 -60.27 -19.23
CA LEU A 757 57.96 -60.10 -17.94
C LEU A 757 58.76 -59.16 -17.02
N SER A 758 60.09 -59.23 -17.05
CA SER A 758 60.99 -58.28 -16.38
C SER A 758 60.75 -56.80 -16.73
N PHE A 759 60.37 -56.47 -17.98
CA PHE A 759 59.98 -55.10 -18.35
C PHE A 759 58.67 -54.69 -17.67
N ILE A 760 57.65 -55.55 -17.69
CA ILE A 760 56.36 -55.31 -17.03
C ILE A 760 56.55 -55.18 -15.50
N LYS A 761 57.45 -55.99 -14.91
CA LYS A 761 57.87 -55.96 -13.49
C LYS A 761 58.65 -54.70 -13.11
N LYS A 762 59.25 -54.02 -14.09
CA LYS A 762 59.87 -52.71 -13.94
C LYS A 762 58.82 -51.60 -14.05
N LEU A 763 58.00 -51.61 -15.10
CA LEU A 763 56.89 -50.67 -15.33
C LEU A 763 55.95 -50.57 -14.11
N LEU A 764 55.45 -51.71 -13.61
CA LEU A 764 54.54 -51.74 -12.46
C LEU A 764 55.17 -51.17 -11.19
N ARG A 765 56.49 -51.34 -11.02
CA ARG A 765 57.25 -50.80 -9.90
C ARG A 765 57.49 -49.30 -10.06
N GLU A 766 57.94 -48.84 -11.22
CA GLU A 766 58.18 -47.41 -11.46
C GLU A 766 56.89 -46.60 -11.28
N LYS A 767 55.73 -47.08 -11.76
CA LYS A 767 54.42 -46.45 -11.49
C LYS A 767 53.92 -46.64 -10.06
N GLY A 768 54.20 -47.78 -9.44
CA GLY A 768 53.81 -48.06 -8.06
C GLY A 768 54.54 -47.16 -7.06
N ASP A 769 55.85 -47.02 -7.24
CA ASP A 769 56.74 -46.20 -6.44
C ASP A 769 56.46 -44.70 -6.71
N GLU A 770 56.14 -44.28 -7.96
CA GLU A 770 55.72 -42.91 -8.33
C GLU A 770 54.41 -42.48 -7.65
N ILE A 771 53.39 -43.35 -7.62
CA ILE A 771 52.02 -42.97 -7.27
C ILE A 771 51.66 -43.32 -5.82
N PHE A 772 52.14 -44.45 -5.30
CA PHE A 772 51.86 -44.89 -3.93
C PHE A 772 52.98 -44.52 -2.94
N GLU A 773 54.14 -44.05 -3.41
CA GLU A 773 55.31 -43.70 -2.58
C GLU A 773 55.85 -44.91 -1.77
N MET A 774 55.55 -46.13 -2.23
CA MET A 774 55.86 -47.40 -1.56
C MET A 774 57.09 -48.08 -2.18
N ALA A 775 58.28 -47.76 -1.68
CA ALA A 775 59.51 -48.44 -2.09
C ALA A 775 59.44 -49.97 -1.92
N GLU A 776 60.07 -50.69 -2.85
CA GLU A 776 60.21 -52.16 -2.88
C GLU A 776 58.89 -52.95 -3.02
N SER A 777 58.04 -52.53 -3.97
CA SER A 777 56.86 -53.29 -4.37
C SER A 777 57.16 -54.42 -5.40
N SER A 778 56.47 -55.56 -5.29
CA SER A 778 56.61 -56.69 -6.22
C SER A 778 55.42 -56.78 -7.20
N MET A 779 55.67 -56.61 -8.51
CA MET A 779 54.61 -56.63 -9.54
C MET A 779 53.41 -55.75 -9.16
N TRP A 780 52.23 -56.36 -8.97
CA TRP A 780 50.98 -55.71 -8.60
C TRP A 780 50.83 -55.37 -7.10
N GLU A 781 51.77 -55.78 -6.26
CA GLU A 781 51.58 -55.85 -4.81
C GLU A 781 51.35 -54.50 -4.13
N SER A 782 51.96 -53.41 -4.59
CA SER A 782 51.67 -52.04 -4.10
C SER A 782 50.18 -51.73 -4.28
N SER A 783 49.68 -51.83 -5.51
CA SER A 783 48.26 -51.59 -5.81
C SER A 783 47.32 -52.58 -5.10
N LEU A 784 47.72 -53.84 -4.89
CA LEU A 784 46.92 -54.83 -4.17
C LEU A 784 46.86 -54.54 -2.67
N ARG A 785 47.96 -54.04 -2.06
CA ARG A 785 47.98 -53.55 -0.67
C ARG A 785 47.10 -52.30 -0.56
N THR A 786 47.29 -51.29 -1.42
CA THR A 786 46.51 -50.03 -1.40
C THR A 786 45.02 -50.25 -1.66
N LEU A 787 44.63 -51.15 -2.56
CA LEU A 787 43.23 -51.49 -2.82
C LEU A 787 42.61 -52.26 -1.65
N LYS A 788 43.34 -53.17 -1.01
CA LYS A 788 42.88 -53.80 0.25
C LYS A 788 42.71 -52.76 1.37
N THR A 789 43.63 -51.81 1.51
CA THR A 789 43.46 -50.69 2.44
C THR A 789 42.19 -49.91 2.10
N LEU A 790 41.94 -49.56 0.83
CA LEU A 790 40.69 -48.91 0.43
C LEU A 790 39.46 -49.72 0.83
N THR A 791 39.41 -51.03 0.53
CA THR A 791 38.29 -51.91 0.89
C THR A 791 38.07 -51.95 2.40
N ASN A 792 39.11 -52.21 3.21
CA ASN A 792 39.01 -52.28 4.67
C ASN A 792 38.59 -50.93 5.30
N GLU A 793 39.09 -49.82 4.76
CA GLU A 793 38.72 -48.48 5.22
C GLU A 793 37.28 -48.13 4.80
N LEU A 794 36.77 -48.69 3.70
CA LEU A 794 35.36 -48.62 3.29
C LEU A 794 34.46 -49.47 4.20
N GLU A 795 34.84 -50.72 4.51
CA GLU A 795 34.10 -51.61 5.42
C GLU A 795 33.99 -51.01 6.82
N THR A 796 35.10 -50.50 7.38
CA THR A 796 35.08 -49.84 8.69
C THR A 796 34.25 -48.55 8.69
N THR A 797 34.28 -47.76 7.61
CA THR A 797 33.44 -46.55 7.51
C THR A 797 31.96 -46.92 7.38
N HIS A 798 31.63 -47.97 6.60
CA HIS A 798 30.28 -48.52 6.46
C HIS A 798 29.71 -49.00 7.80
N SER A 799 30.47 -49.77 8.59
CA SER A 799 30.02 -50.17 9.94
C SER A 799 30.03 -49.04 10.97
N GLN A 800 30.86 -48.00 10.81
CA GLN A 800 30.77 -46.81 11.66
C GLN A 800 29.49 -46.01 11.39
N VAL A 801 29.11 -45.85 10.13
CA VAL A 801 27.84 -45.22 9.71
C VAL A 801 26.61 -46.04 10.14
N GLU A 802 26.75 -47.36 10.27
CA GLU A 802 25.70 -48.27 10.75
C GLU A 802 25.46 -48.21 12.27
N TYR A 803 26.47 -47.83 13.07
CA TYR A 803 26.45 -47.95 14.54
C TYR A 803 26.76 -46.66 15.34
N ASP A 804 26.96 -45.50 14.70
CA ASP A 804 27.20 -44.23 15.40
C ASP A 804 25.95 -43.34 15.43
N ASP A 805 25.32 -43.25 16.61
CA ASP A 805 24.14 -42.40 16.87
C ASP A 805 24.40 -40.88 16.67
N LYS A 806 25.66 -40.47 16.43
CA LYS A 806 26.08 -39.07 16.29
C LYS A 806 25.74 -38.47 14.93
N LEU A 807 24.50 -38.60 14.49
CA LEU A 807 23.96 -37.91 13.32
C LEU A 807 23.66 -36.43 13.66
N ASP A 808 23.80 -35.55 12.67
CA ASP A 808 23.28 -34.18 12.71
C ASP A 808 21.95 -34.11 11.95
N LYS A 809 20.98 -33.34 12.46
CA LYS A 809 19.70 -33.14 11.75
C LYS A 809 19.88 -32.17 10.59
N ILE A 810 19.37 -32.52 9.41
CA ILE A 810 19.40 -31.65 8.24
C ILE A 810 18.50 -30.44 8.51
N THR A 811 19.13 -29.28 8.71
CA THR A 811 18.43 -28.02 9.01
C THR A 811 18.06 -27.28 7.73
N THR A 812 16.98 -27.74 7.10
CA THR A 812 16.37 -27.08 5.94
C THR A 812 15.89 -25.69 6.33
N LYS A 813 16.47 -24.64 5.74
CA LYS A 813 15.98 -23.27 5.91
C LYS A 813 14.78 -22.99 4.99
N VAL A 814 13.98 -21.99 5.34
CA VAL A 814 13.11 -21.30 4.37
C VAL A 814 14.00 -20.74 3.27
N ALA A 815 13.72 -21.07 2.02
CA ALA A 815 14.61 -20.76 0.91
C ALA A 815 14.76 -19.23 0.69
N PRO A 816 15.94 -18.72 0.28
CA PRO A 816 16.20 -17.28 0.21
C PRO A 816 15.20 -16.49 -0.64
N TRP A 817 14.75 -17.04 -1.77
CA TRP A 817 13.78 -16.38 -2.65
C TRP A 817 12.37 -16.30 -2.04
N ILE A 818 12.03 -17.12 -1.04
CA ILE A 818 10.76 -17.00 -0.31
C ILE A 818 10.85 -15.82 0.66
N GLN A 819 11.97 -15.71 1.39
CA GLN A 819 12.23 -14.56 2.26
C GLN A 819 12.26 -13.27 1.44
N ARG A 820 13.05 -13.22 0.36
CA ARG A 820 13.13 -12.04 -0.52
C ARG A 820 11.83 -11.72 -1.27
N ALA A 821 10.97 -12.71 -1.54
CA ALA A 821 9.62 -12.44 -2.05
C ALA A 821 8.71 -11.81 -0.98
N SER A 822 8.91 -12.10 0.30
CA SER A 822 8.25 -11.40 1.40
C SER A 822 8.82 -9.98 1.57
N ASP A 823 10.14 -9.83 1.50
CA ASP A 823 10.83 -8.54 1.59
C ASP A 823 10.37 -7.60 0.46
N ILE A 824 10.37 -8.07 -0.79
CA ILE A 824 9.91 -7.30 -1.97
C ILE A 824 8.41 -6.96 -1.87
N LYS A 825 7.57 -7.85 -1.32
CA LYS A 825 6.15 -7.52 -1.05
C LYS A 825 6.03 -6.38 -0.03
N ALA A 826 6.79 -6.44 1.07
CA ALA A 826 6.79 -5.39 2.08
C ALA A 826 7.33 -4.06 1.51
N GLU A 827 8.41 -4.09 0.71
CA GLU A 827 8.93 -2.92 -0.01
C GLU A 827 7.87 -2.30 -0.94
N VAL A 828 7.09 -3.12 -1.67
CA VAL A 828 6.02 -2.60 -2.54
C VAL A 828 4.89 -1.95 -1.75
N VAL A 829 4.45 -2.54 -0.62
CA VAL A 829 3.43 -1.94 0.25
C VAL A 829 3.92 -0.63 0.85
N VAL A 830 5.15 -0.60 1.38
CA VAL A 830 5.75 0.63 1.94
C VAL A 830 5.94 1.71 0.87
N ASN A 831 6.31 1.35 -0.36
CA ASN A 831 6.37 2.30 -1.47
C ASN A 831 4.97 2.85 -1.81
N HIS A 832 3.91 2.05 -1.78
CA HIS A 832 2.55 2.52 -2.02
C HIS A 832 2.06 3.46 -0.89
N GLU A 833 2.36 3.15 0.38
CA GLU A 833 2.14 4.07 1.49
C GLU A 833 2.89 5.41 1.31
N LEU A 834 4.13 5.37 0.83
CA LEU A 834 4.93 6.57 0.58
C LEU A 834 4.40 7.37 -0.61
N GLU A 835 3.92 6.71 -1.66
CA GLU A 835 3.20 7.38 -2.76
C GLU A 835 1.90 8.01 -2.28
N HIS A 836 1.11 7.34 -1.44
CA HIS A 836 -0.12 7.89 -0.87
C HIS A 836 0.16 9.10 0.04
N LYS A 837 1.15 9.01 0.94
CA LYS A 837 1.59 10.14 1.78
C LYS A 837 2.12 11.30 0.92
N LEU A 838 2.84 11.00 -0.17
CA LEU A 838 3.29 12.00 -1.14
C LEU A 838 2.13 12.63 -1.93
N GLN A 839 1.06 11.88 -2.24
CA GLN A 839 -0.16 12.43 -2.83
C GLN A 839 -0.92 13.32 -1.83
N GLN A 840 -1.09 12.87 -0.58
CA GLN A 840 -1.68 13.67 0.51
C GLN A 840 -0.93 14.99 0.72
N HIS A 841 0.41 14.96 0.83
CA HIS A 841 1.21 16.18 0.96
C HIS A 841 1.14 17.07 -0.30
N ASN A 842 1.03 16.50 -1.51
CA ASN A 842 0.77 17.30 -2.72
C ASN A 842 -0.62 17.95 -2.69
N GLU A 843 -1.65 17.26 -2.19
CA GLU A 843 -2.97 17.87 -1.97
C GLU A 843 -2.95 18.97 -0.92
N GLU A 844 -2.24 18.77 0.20
CA GLU A 844 -2.04 19.79 1.24
C GLU A 844 -1.34 21.02 0.65
N ILE A 845 -0.27 20.82 -0.15
CA ILE A 845 0.39 21.90 -0.88
C ILE A 845 -0.59 22.61 -1.84
N ILE A 846 -1.46 21.87 -2.54
CA ILE A 846 -2.48 22.45 -3.42
C ILE A 846 -3.57 23.21 -2.62
N LYS A 847 -3.98 22.71 -1.45
CA LYS A 847 -4.91 23.37 -0.52
C LYS A 847 -4.30 24.67 0.01
N LEU A 848 -3.08 24.62 0.55
CA LEU A 848 -2.33 25.80 0.98
C LEU A 848 -2.11 26.83 -0.16
N ILE A 849 -1.84 26.39 -1.40
CA ILE A 849 -1.74 27.27 -2.56
C ILE A 849 -3.09 27.92 -2.92
N LYS A 850 -4.24 27.25 -2.69
CA LYS A 850 -5.57 27.87 -2.83
C LYS A 850 -5.81 28.87 -1.71
N ASP A 851 -5.49 28.53 -0.46
CA ASP A 851 -5.71 29.39 0.70
C ASP A 851 -4.86 30.66 0.67
N ILE A 852 -3.60 30.54 0.19
CA ILE A 852 -2.74 31.70 -0.09
C ILE A 852 -3.41 32.59 -1.16
N LYS A 853 -3.93 32.03 -2.26
CA LYS A 853 -4.62 32.81 -3.30
C LYS A 853 -5.92 33.45 -2.82
N LEU A 854 -6.67 32.80 -1.93
CA LEU A 854 -7.87 33.38 -1.31
C LEU A 854 -7.49 34.52 -0.36
N LYS A 855 -6.39 34.39 0.39
CA LYS A 855 -5.83 35.48 1.20
C LYS A 855 -5.29 36.62 0.34
N ASP A 856 -4.61 36.34 -0.78
CA ASP A 856 -4.17 37.35 -1.75
C ASP A 856 -5.36 38.09 -2.38
N GLN A 857 -6.46 37.40 -2.66
CA GLN A 857 -7.71 38.04 -3.14
C GLN A 857 -8.35 38.91 -2.07
N SER A 858 -8.44 38.42 -0.82
CA SER A 858 -8.95 39.20 0.32
C SER A 858 -8.08 40.43 0.61
N LEU A 859 -6.76 40.31 0.49
CA LEU A 859 -5.82 41.42 0.57
C LEU A 859 -5.98 42.41 -0.58
N GLN A 860 -6.17 41.95 -1.83
CA GLN A 860 -6.46 42.82 -2.97
C GLN A 860 -7.80 43.55 -2.81
N GLU A 861 -8.82 42.91 -2.25
CA GLU A 861 -10.06 43.56 -1.88
C GLU A 861 -9.87 44.59 -0.75
N ALA A 862 -9.08 44.26 0.27
CA ALA A 862 -8.73 45.17 1.36
C ALA A 862 -7.97 46.40 0.82
N ASP A 863 -6.99 46.22 -0.05
CA ASP A 863 -6.26 47.29 -0.74
C ASP A 863 -7.21 48.16 -1.57
N VAL A 864 -8.16 47.57 -2.31
CA VAL A 864 -9.17 48.33 -3.07
C VAL A 864 -10.11 49.11 -2.13
N LYS A 865 -10.50 48.53 -0.99
CA LYS A 865 -11.30 49.20 0.05
C LYS A 865 -10.50 50.36 0.68
N ILE A 866 -9.21 50.17 0.96
CA ILE A 866 -8.29 51.20 1.47
C ILE A 866 -8.13 52.32 0.44
N ASN A 867 -7.78 52.03 -0.82
CA ASN A 867 -7.67 53.02 -1.90
C ASN A 867 -8.97 53.82 -2.09
N LEU A 868 -10.14 53.19 -1.91
CA LEU A 868 -11.44 53.86 -1.99
C LEU A 868 -11.71 54.75 -0.76
N LEU A 869 -11.31 54.34 0.44
CA LEU A 869 -11.38 55.14 1.66
C LEU A 869 -10.38 56.31 1.64
N GLU A 870 -9.16 56.11 1.17
CA GLU A 870 -8.16 57.16 0.94
C GLU A 870 -8.66 58.18 -0.08
N LYS A 871 -9.23 57.72 -1.20
CA LYS A 871 -9.84 58.61 -2.21
C LYS A 871 -11.05 59.38 -1.66
N ARG A 872 -11.86 58.77 -0.79
CA ARG A 872 -12.93 59.48 -0.05
C ARG A 872 -12.34 60.50 0.94
N MET A 873 -11.28 60.14 1.67
CA MET A 873 -10.59 61.06 2.57
C MET A 873 -9.94 62.23 1.80
N GLU A 874 -9.43 62.01 0.58
CA GLU A 874 -8.85 63.08 -0.23
C GLU A 874 -9.92 63.99 -0.85
N VAL A 875 -11.11 63.46 -1.17
CA VAL A 875 -12.29 64.30 -1.50
C VAL A 875 -12.72 65.12 -0.28
N ALA A 876 -12.88 64.49 0.89
CA ALA A 876 -13.22 65.20 2.13
C ALA A 876 -12.15 66.25 2.52
N LYS A 877 -10.86 65.98 2.31
CA LYS A 877 -9.79 66.98 2.48
C LYS A 877 -9.94 68.16 1.53
N LYS A 878 -10.32 67.94 0.27
CA LYS A 878 -10.57 69.01 -0.72
C LYS A 878 -11.84 69.80 -0.40
N GLU A 879 -12.85 69.15 0.16
CA GLU A 879 -14.05 69.81 0.68
C GLU A 879 -13.71 70.67 1.90
N ILE A 880 -12.91 70.16 2.85
CA ILE A 880 -12.39 70.93 4.00
C ILE A 880 -11.51 72.11 3.55
N GLU A 881 -10.64 71.93 2.54
CA GLU A 881 -9.89 73.04 1.94
C GLU A 881 -10.79 74.06 1.25
N HIS A 882 -11.89 73.63 0.63
CA HIS A 882 -12.84 74.53 0.01
C HIS A 882 -13.67 75.30 1.04
N VAL A 883 -14.07 74.65 2.15
CA VAL A 883 -14.70 75.31 3.30
C VAL A 883 -13.75 76.36 3.87
N LYS A 884 -12.47 76.02 4.11
CA LYS A 884 -11.47 76.98 4.60
C LYS A 884 -11.28 78.20 3.69
N ARG A 885 -11.29 78.01 2.37
CA ARG A 885 -11.23 79.15 1.43
C ARG A 885 -12.48 80.02 1.48
N LEU A 886 -13.66 79.43 1.68
CA LEU A 886 -14.91 80.17 1.91
C LEU A 886 -14.91 80.90 3.27
N GLU A 887 -14.32 80.30 4.31
CA GLU A 887 -14.11 80.94 5.62
C GLU A 887 -13.16 82.14 5.50
N GLU A 888 -12.01 81.97 4.84
CA GLU A 888 -11.06 83.05 4.57
C GLU A 888 -11.68 84.18 3.71
N ASP A 889 -12.47 83.84 2.68
CA ASP A 889 -13.11 84.84 1.81
C ASP A 889 -14.30 85.54 2.51
N LEU A 890 -15.00 84.85 3.42
CA LEU A 890 -15.97 85.46 4.32
C LEU A 890 -15.31 86.41 5.31
N GLU A 891 -14.17 86.01 5.91
CA GLU A 891 -13.38 86.88 6.79
C GLU A 891 -12.87 88.13 6.05
N LYS A 892 -12.38 87.97 4.81
CA LYS A 892 -12.02 89.11 3.93
C LYS A 892 -13.23 90.02 3.65
N SER A 893 -14.43 89.46 3.46
CA SER A 893 -15.66 90.24 3.23
C SER A 893 -16.09 91.00 4.49
N VAL A 894 -16.03 90.38 5.67
CA VAL A 894 -16.35 91.03 6.96
C VAL A 894 -15.35 92.12 7.29
N ASN A 895 -14.06 91.90 7.02
CA ASN A 895 -13.02 92.94 7.19
C ASN A 895 -13.21 94.11 6.22
N GLN A 896 -13.70 93.87 4.98
CA GLN A 896 -14.09 94.95 4.07
C GLN A 896 -15.32 95.70 4.57
N GLU A 897 -16.35 95.00 5.08
CA GLU A 897 -17.54 95.62 5.67
C GLU A 897 -17.19 96.49 6.89
N GLN A 898 -16.27 96.04 7.74
CA GLN A 898 -15.73 96.84 8.85
C GLN A 898 -14.97 98.08 8.35
N LEU A 899 -14.09 97.96 7.36
CA LEU A 899 -13.40 99.12 6.75
C LEU A 899 -14.38 100.11 6.09
N TYR A 900 -15.46 99.63 5.49
CA TYR A 900 -16.54 100.49 4.99
C TYR A 900 -17.32 101.16 6.14
N ALA A 901 -17.56 100.47 7.26
CA ALA A 901 -18.17 101.08 8.44
C ALA A 901 -17.27 102.14 9.10
N GLU A 902 -15.97 101.88 9.26
CA GLU A 902 -14.99 102.85 9.79
C GLU A 902 -14.86 104.08 8.89
N THR A 903 -14.84 103.91 7.57
CA THR A 903 -14.82 105.06 6.64
C THR A 903 -16.14 105.82 6.62
N MET A 904 -17.29 105.14 6.79
CA MET A 904 -18.60 105.77 6.97
C MET A 904 -18.65 106.59 8.26
N GLU A 905 -18.16 106.06 9.38
CA GLU A 905 -18.04 106.78 10.65
C GLU A 905 -17.06 107.96 10.55
N SER A 906 -15.93 107.81 9.85
CA SER A 906 -15.00 108.92 9.59
C SER A 906 -15.65 110.05 8.78
N LEU A 907 -16.38 109.71 7.71
CA LEU A 907 -17.12 110.68 6.88
C LEU A 907 -18.28 111.33 7.65
N GLN A 908 -18.90 110.61 8.60
CA GLN A 908 -19.95 111.17 9.45
C GLN A 908 -19.37 112.12 10.51
N ASN A 909 -18.23 111.77 11.12
CA ASN A 909 -17.48 112.68 12.00
C ASN A 909 -16.98 113.94 11.25
N GLU A 910 -16.57 113.84 9.99
CA GLU A 910 -16.24 115.01 9.15
C GLU A 910 -17.47 115.88 8.87
N ASN A 911 -18.64 115.29 8.59
CA ASN A 911 -19.89 116.05 8.45
C ASN A 911 -20.30 116.75 9.75
N ASP A 912 -20.22 116.07 10.90
CA ASP A 912 -20.53 116.66 12.21
C ASP A 912 -19.55 117.79 12.58
N ALA A 913 -18.28 117.68 12.18
CA ALA A 913 -17.29 118.75 12.32
C ALA A 913 -17.62 119.96 11.44
N LEU A 914 -18.03 119.75 10.18
CA LEU A 914 -18.47 120.81 9.27
C LEU A 914 -19.77 121.47 9.76
N GLU A 915 -20.73 120.71 10.27
CA GLU A 915 -21.93 121.22 10.95
C GLU A 915 -21.57 122.05 12.18
N ALA A 916 -20.59 121.62 12.99
CA ALA A 916 -20.11 122.37 14.14
C ALA A 916 -19.45 123.70 13.72
N GLU A 917 -18.65 123.72 12.65
CA GLU A 917 -18.04 124.94 12.11
C GLU A 917 -19.11 125.90 11.53
N ILE A 918 -20.06 125.38 10.75
CA ILE A 918 -21.24 126.14 10.28
C ILE A 918 -22.00 126.75 11.46
N ASN A 919 -22.16 126.02 12.57
CA ASN A 919 -22.85 126.51 13.76
C ASN A 919 -22.01 127.49 14.61
N GLN A 920 -20.68 127.47 14.51
CA GLN A 920 -19.83 128.54 15.04
C GLN A 920 -19.94 129.81 14.18
N LEU A 921 -19.85 129.70 12.85
CA LEU A 921 -20.01 130.81 11.92
C LEU A 921 -21.39 131.49 12.05
N LYS A 922 -22.48 130.73 12.25
CA LYS A 922 -23.81 131.27 12.59
C LYS A 922 -23.83 132.06 13.91
N LYS A 923 -23.09 131.62 14.94
CA LYS A 923 -22.98 132.34 16.22
C LYS A 923 -22.16 133.63 16.09
N GLU A 924 -21.09 133.63 15.29
CA GLU A 924 -20.32 134.84 14.98
C GLU A 924 -21.12 135.85 14.13
N ALA A 925 -21.94 135.37 13.18
CA ALA A 925 -22.84 136.19 12.40
C ALA A 925 -23.87 136.90 13.30
N ASN A 926 -24.58 136.14 14.15
CA ASN A 926 -25.56 136.72 15.08
C ASN A 926 -24.93 137.76 16.03
N ARG A 927 -23.68 137.54 16.48
CA ARG A 927 -22.96 138.50 17.33
C ARG A 927 -22.50 139.78 16.61
N ARG A 928 -22.54 139.81 15.27
CA ARG A 928 -22.35 141.03 14.46
C ARG A 928 -23.67 141.74 14.12
N GLU A 929 -24.79 141.02 14.09
CA GLU A 929 -26.08 141.53 13.60
C GLU A 929 -26.72 142.59 14.52
N GLU A 930 -26.69 142.39 15.85
CA GLU A 930 -27.27 143.33 16.83
C GLU A 930 -26.69 144.76 16.77
N LYS A 931 -25.50 144.94 16.19
CA LYS A 931 -24.84 146.26 16.08
C LYS A 931 -24.93 146.90 14.69
N ARG A 932 -25.70 146.34 13.74
CA ARG A 932 -25.77 146.89 12.37
C ARG A 932 -27.16 147.11 11.77
N GLN A 933 -28.22 147.04 12.57
CA GLN A 933 -29.57 147.46 12.14
C GLN A 933 -29.82 148.97 12.37
N SER A 934 -29.01 149.81 11.73
CA SER A 934 -29.42 151.17 11.36
C SER A 934 -28.79 151.57 10.03
N LEU A 935 -29.57 152.24 9.16
CA LEU A 935 -29.16 152.80 7.85
C LEU A 935 -28.69 151.73 6.82
N ILE A 936 -29.60 150.96 6.19
CA ILE A 936 -30.43 151.31 5.00
C ILE A 936 -29.72 151.13 3.62
N ARG A 937 -30.17 150.09 2.90
CA ARG A 937 -30.38 149.95 1.43
C ARG A 937 -29.53 150.80 0.44
N LYS A 938 -28.66 150.16 -0.37
CA LYS A 938 -28.88 149.97 -1.84
C LYS A 938 -27.76 149.20 -2.61
N ALA A 939 -28.20 148.24 -3.45
CA ALA A 939 -27.75 147.91 -4.82
C ALA A 939 -26.43 147.12 -5.16
N ALA A 940 -26.64 146.00 -5.90
CA ALA A 940 -25.98 145.54 -7.15
C ALA A 940 -24.88 144.41 -7.17
N THR A 941 -25.13 143.39 -8.04
CA THR A 941 -24.18 142.59 -8.91
C THR A 941 -23.10 141.65 -8.28
N PHE A 942 -22.50 140.60 -8.91
CA PHE A 942 -22.83 139.67 -10.05
C PHE A 942 -21.69 138.61 -10.34
N ASP A 943 -22.00 137.30 -10.40
CA ASP A 943 -21.45 136.17 -11.25
C ASP A 943 -20.01 135.53 -11.13
N LEU A 944 -19.78 134.41 -11.88
CA LEU A 944 -18.54 133.65 -12.31
C LEU A 944 -18.01 132.43 -11.46
N THR A 945 -17.17 131.47 -11.95
CA THR A 945 -17.29 130.35 -12.97
C THR A 945 -16.10 129.31 -12.93
N GLU A 946 -16.11 128.23 -13.78
CA GLU A 946 -14.97 127.35 -14.26
C GLU A 946 -14.33 126.26 -13.31
N HIS A 947 -13.70 125.09 -13.70
CA HIS A 947 -13.53 124.28 -14.95
C HIS A 947 -13.22 122.73 -14.69
N GLU A 948 -12.35 122.03 -15.47
CA GLU A 948 -12.03 120.55 -15.53
C GLU A 948 -10.54 120.27 -15.92
N ASP A 949 -9.99 119.02 -15.86
CA ASP A 949 -8.97 118.48 -16.84
C ASP A 949 -8.64 116.94 -16.77
N THR A 950 -7.87 116.36 -17.73
CA THR A 950 -7.63 114.89 -17.93
C THR A 950 -6.25 114.42 -18.52
N THR A 951 -6.14 113.14 -19.02
CA THR A 951 -5.00 112.40 -19.69
C THR A 951 -4.03 111.63 -18.75
N THR A 952 -3.15 110.67 -19.14
CA THR A 952 -2.67 110.09 -20.45
C THR A 952 -2.41 108.53 -20.37
N MET A 953 -1.48 107.91 -21.17
CA MET A 953 -1.07 106.48 -21.18
C MET A 953 0.46 106.30 -21.38
N GLN A 954 1.13 105.30 -20.79
CA GLN A 954 2.33 104.62 -21.36
C GLN A 954 2.79 103.36 -20.57
N GLU A 955 2.81 102.16 -21.19
CA GLU A 955 3.83 101.09 -21.04
C GLU A 955 3.42 99.81 -21.80
N MET A 956 4.16 99.42 -22.84
CA MET A 956 3.82 98.26 -23.70
C MET A 956 5.07 97.63 -24.32
N ALA A 957 5.94 97.04 -23.49
CA ALA A 957 7.22 96.46 -23.95
C ALA A 957 7.71 95.20 -23.18
N GLY A 958 7.43 95.07 -21.88
CA GLY A 958 8.03 94.00 -21.05
C GLY A 958 7.56 92.59 -21.39
N ASN A 959 6.26 92.43 -21.69
CA ASN A 959 5.57 91.13 -21.68
C ASN A 959 6.14 90.09 -22.67
N TYR A 960 6.87 90.50 -23.72
CA TYR A 960 7.36 89.55 -24.73
C TYR A 960 8.46 88.62 -24.19
N TYR A 961 9.32 89.10 -23.28
CA TYR A 961 10.39 88.28 -22.70
C TYR A 961 9.85 87.29 -21.64
N GLU A 962 8.90 87.72 -20.80
CA GLU A 962 8.22 86.82 -19.87
C GLU A 962 7.38 85.77 -20.59
N MET A 963 6.62 86.16 -21.63
CA MET A 963 5.87 85.24 -22.47
C MET A 963 6.78 84.19 -23.14
N SER A 964 8.00 84.56 -23.54
CA SER A 964 8.98 83.62 -24.07
C SER A 964 9.51 82.65 -23.00
N GLY A 965 9.79 83.13 -21.78
CA GLY A 965 10.21 82.29 -20.66
C GLY A 965 9.12 81.31 -20.23
N GLN A 966 7.87 81.78 -20.11
CA GLN A 966 6.70 80.95 -19.83
C GLN A 966 6.47 79.91 -20.94
N MET A 967 6.57 80.30 -22.21
CA MET A 967 6.47 79.38 -23.36
C MET A 967 7.56 78.30 -23.34
N GLU A 968 8.78 78.59 -22.88
CA GLU A 968 9.85 77.60 -22.77
C GLU A 968 9.69 76.68 -21.55
N ALA A 969 9.30 77.22 -20.40
CA ALA A 969 8.91 76.43 -19.23
C ALA A 969 7.76 75.46 -19.57
N LEU A 970 6.71 75.95 -20.24
CA LEU A 970 5.54 75.17 -20.63
C LEU A 970 5.89 74.09 -21.69
N LYS A 971 6.82 74.36 -22.62
CA LYS A 971 7.42 73.32 -23.50
C LYS A 971 8.23 72.27 -22.73
N ASN A 972 8.84 72.62 -21.60
CA ASN A 972 9.57 71.67 -20.76
C ASN A 972 8.61 70.83 -19.91
N SER A 973 7.57 71.42 -19.31
CA SER A 973 6.49 70.68 -18.64
C SER A 973 5.75 69.73 -19.59
N ILE A 974 5.46 70.15 -20.84
CA ILE A 974 4.88 69.26 -21.86
C ILE A 974 5.84 68.12 -22.23
N ARG A 975 7.16 68.34 -22.22
CA ARG A 975 8.15 67.27 -22.45
C ARG A 975 8.23 66.30 -21.27
N TYR A 976 8.19 66.81 -20.03
CA TYR A 976 8.15 66.00 -18.81
C TYR A 976 6.89 65.14 -18.76
N LEU A 977 5.71 65.75 -18.87
CA LEU A 977 4.42 65.04 -18.87
C LEU A 977 4.32 64.01 -20.00
N ARG A 978 4.92 64.27 -21.18
CA ARG A 978 4.99 63.26 -22.25
C ARG A 978 5.93 62.11 -21.91
N ALA A 979 7.06 62.35 -21.25
CA ALA A 979 7.97 61.29 -20.81
C ALA A 979 7.28 60.41 -19.75
N GLU A 980 6.70 61.01 -18.72
CA GLU A 980 5.97 60.35 -17.64
C GLU A 980 4.77 59.55 -18.16
N ASN A 981 3.96 60.13 -19.05
CA ASN A 981 2.85 59.43 -19.71
C ASN A 981 3.34 58.24 -20.58
N THR A 982 4.59 58.25 -21.09
CA THR A 982 5.18 57.07 -21.72
C THR A 982 5.77 56.05 -20.74
N GLU A 983 6.20 56.43 -19.53
CA GLU A 983 6.56 55.47 -18.48
C GLU A 983 5.32 54.74 -17.96
N LEU A 984 4.26 55.48 -17.62
CA LEU A 984 2.98 54.90 -17.19
C LEU A 984 2.41 53.92 -18.25
N LYS A 985 2.44 54.31 -19.54
CA LYS A 985 2.03 53.41 -20.64
C LYS A 985 2.94 52.20 -20.85
N LYS A 986 4.24 52.27 -20.50
CA LYS A 986 5.10 51.08 -20.46
C LYS A 986 4.71 50.17 -19.31
N LEU A 987 4.43 50.72 -18.12
CA LEU A 987 4.03 49.96 -16.94
C LEU A 987 2.71 49.22 -17.13
N ASP A 988 1.68 49.89 -17.64
CA ASP A 988 0.40 49.22 -17.94
C ASP A 988 0.53 48.18 -19.06
N PHE A 989 1.39 48.41 -20.06
CA PHE A 989 1.68 47.41 -21.08
C PHE A 989 2.44 46.19 -20.51
N ILE A 990 3.37 46.41 -19.55
CA ILE A 990 4.06 45.33 -18.83
C ILE A 990 3.07 44.51 -17.99
N ARG A 991 2.16 45.16 -17.25
CA ARG A 991 1.06 44.50 -16.53
C ARG A 991 0.18 43.66 -17.48
N SER A 992 -0.21 44.23 -18.63
CA SER A 992 -1.04 43.54 -19.63
C SER A 992 -0.37 42.29 -20.23
N LEU A 993 0.96 42.23 -20.20
CA LEU A 993 1.76 41.11 -20.70
C LEU A 993 2.12 40.06 -19.64
N ARG A 994 1.78 40.26 -18.35
CA ARG A 994 2.17 39.39 -17.22
C ARG A 994 3.65 38.99 -17.24
N LEU A 995 4.52 39.96 -17.47
CA LEU A 995 5.99 39.78 -17.45
C LEU A 995 6.57 40.21 -16.10
N ASP A 996 6.33 39.40 -15.08
CA ASP A 996 6.86 39.63 -13.74
C ASP A 996 8.39 39.47 -13.74
N LEU A 997 9.08 40.54 -13.34
CA LEU A 997 10.54 40.59 -13.27
C LEU A 997 11.00 40.12 -11.89
N VAL A 998 11.25 38.81 -11.78
CA VAL A 998 11.80 38.18 -10.57
C VAL A 998 13.10 38.88 -10.13
N GLU A 999 13.18 39.26 -8.86
CA GLU A 999 14.35 39.90 -8.27
C GLU A 999 15.56 38.95 -8.14
N PRO A 1000 16.81 39.45 -8.23
CA PRO A 1000 17.99 38.60 -8.40
C PRO A 1000 18.46 37.94 -7.08
N THR A 1001 18.01 36.71 -6.81
CA THR A 1001 18.47 35.92 -5.66
C THR A 1001 19.81 35.20 -5.91
N LYS A 1002 20.89 35.85 -5.45
CA LYS A 1002 22.24 35.30 -5.19
C LYS A 1002 23.07 34.82 -6.38
N GLU A 1003 24.39 34.81 -6.16
CA GLU A 1003 25.40 34.52 -7.19
C GLU A 1003 25.61 33.02 -7.38
N PHE A 1004 25.51 32.57 -8.63
CA PHE A 1004 26.09 31.32 -9.11
C PHE A 1004 27.01 31.60 -10.32
N THR A 1005 27.93 30.69 -10.61
CA THR A 1005 28.95 30.84 -11.67
C THR A 1005 28.36 30.70 -13.07
N VAL A 1006 27.67 31.74 -13.54
CA VAL A 1006 26.86 31.74 -14.77
C VAL A 1006 27.69 31.47 -16.03
N ASP A 1007 27.30 30.45 -16.79
CA ASP A 1007 27.77 30.17 -18.16
C ASP A 1007 27.60 31.42 -19.07
N ASP A 1008 28.66 31.82 -19.78
CA ASP A 1008 28.63 33.03 -20.62
C ASP A 1008 27.57 32.97 -21.74
N ARG A 1009 27.12 31.78 -22.15
CA ARG A 1009 25.99 31.64 -23.08
C ARG A 1009 24.68 32.13 -22.46
N LEU A 1010 24.42 31.80 -21.19
CA LEU A 1010 23.25 32.31 -20.47
C LEU A 1010 23.38 33.82 -20.23
N LYS A 1011 24.58 34.34 -19.95
CA LYS A 1011 24.81 35.80 -19.88
C LYS A 1011 24.51 36.49 -21.23
N SER A 1012 24.89 35.87 -22.35
CA SER A 1012 24.64 36.40 -23.70
C SER A 1012 23.14 36.45 -24.03
N ILE A 1013 22.42 35.34 -23.83
CA ILE A 1013 20.97 35.25 -24.03
C ILE A 1013 20.25 36.27 -23.12
N ALA A 1014 20.61 36.34 -21.83
CA ALA A 1014 20.03 37.30 -20.89
C ALA A 1014 20.37 38.78 -21.20
N ARG A 1015 21.40 39.07 -21.99
CA ARG A 1015 21.67 40.40 -22.55
C ARG A 1015 20.80 40.65 -23.78
N GLU A 1016 20.71 39.71 -24.71
CA GLU A 1016 19.95 39.90 -25.94
C GLU A 1016 18.44 39.99 -25.68
N THR A 1017 17.88 39.18 -24.77
CA THR A 1017 16.50 39.31 -24.30
C THR A 1017 16.23 40.69 -23.70
N ARG A 1018 17.17 41.26 -22.93
CA ARG A 1018 17.04 42.63 -22.38
C ARG A 1018 17.07 43.71 -23.47
N VAL A 1019 17.87 43.53 -24.53
CA VAL A 1019 17.87 44.42 -25.70
C VAL A 1019 16.54 44.31 -26.45
N LEU A 1020 16.07 43.10 -26.76
CA LEU A 1020 14.79 42.89 -27.45
C LEU A 1020 13.61 43.48 -26.68
N VAL A 1021 13.56 43.29 -25.34
CA VAL A 1021 12.52 43.89 -24.48
C VAL A 1021 12.62 45.42 -24.47
N LYS A 1022 13.83 46.01 -24.49
CA LYS A 1022 14.00 47.46 -24.62
C LYS A 1022 13.51 47.98 -25.97
N ASP A 1023 13.80 47.29 -27.06
CA ASP A 1023 13.40 47.68 -28.42
C ASP A 1023 11.88 47.55 -28.61
N LEU A 1024 11.26 46.47 -28.09
CA LEU A 1024 9.81 46.30 -28.02
C LEU A 1024 9.14 47.40 -27.18
N ARG A 1025 9.67 47.74 -26.00
CA ARG A 1025 9.18 48.86 -25.17
C ARG A 1025 9.29 50.20 -25.90
N SER A 1026 10.35 50.42 -26.67
CA SER A 1026 10.54 51.64 -27.47
C SER A 1026 9.53 51.76 -28.62
N ALA A 1027 9.31 50.68 -29.36
CA ALA A 1027 8.30 50.62 -30.42
C ALA A 1027 6.87 50.77 -29.87
N GLY A 1028 6.51 50.02 -28.83
CA GLY A 1028 5.18 50.05 -28.21
C GLY A 1028 4.84 51.37 -27.51
N ALA A 1029 5.84 52.09 -26.98
CA ALA A 1029 5.65 53.40 -26.36
C ALA A 1029 5.60 54.58 -27.36
N SER A 1030 5.83 54.35 -28.67
CA SER A 1030 5.83 55.41 -29.69
C SER A 1030 5.02 55.15 -30.97
N PRO A 1031 3.79 54.61 -30.90
CA PRO A 1031 2.93 54.41 -32.06
C PRO A 1031 2.59 55.77 -32.71
N ARG A 1032 3.15 56.02 -33.89
CA ARG A 1032 2.89 57.26 -34.65
C ARG A 1032 1.69 57.05 -35.56
N VAL A 1033 0.57 57.69 -35.23
CA VAL A 1033 -0.58 57.82 -36.14
C VAL A 1033 -0.10 58.40 -37.46
N ILE A 1034 -0.39 57.71 -38.55
CA ILE A 1034 0.08 58.07 -39.89
C ILE A 1034 -0.84 59.14 -40.45
N GLN A 1035 -0.30 60.34 -40.70
CA GLN A 1035 -1.08 61.47 -41.19
C GLN A 1035 -1.35 61.33 -42.70
N LEU A 1036 -2.56 60.89 -43.04
CA LEU A 1036 -3.14 61.01 -44.38
C LEU A 1036 -3.36 62.50 -44.67
N SER A 1037 -2.45 63.11 -45.42
CA SER A 1037 -2.47 64.55 -45.73
C SER A 1037 -2.68 64.79 -47.22
N ASP A 1038 -3.87 65.27 -47.59
CA ASP A 1038 -4.31 65.48 -48.99
C ASP A 1038 -3.65 66.67 -49.71
N TYR A 1039 -2.40 67.00 -49.40
CA TYR A 1039 -1.65 68.06 -50.05
C TYR A 1039 -0.78 67.53 -51.19
N LYS A 1040 -1.36 67.55 -52.40
CA LYS A 1040 -0.64 67.35 -53.66
C LYS A 1040 0.46 68.41 -53.83
N ASN A 1041 1.73 68.02 -53.64
CA ASN A 1041 2.86 68.83 -54.09
C ASN A 1041 4.08 67.97 -54.45
N ASN A 1042 4.53 68.10 -55.70
CA ASN A 1042 5.58 67.26 -56.29
C ASN A 1042 6.98 67.68 -55.83
N SER A 1043 7.41 67.26 -54.63
CA SER A 1043 8.82 66.96 -54.27
C SER A 1043 8.97 66.59 -52.80
N GLN A 1044 8.62 65.36 -52.42
CA GLN A 1044 8.99 64.80 -51.11
C GLN A 1044 9.55 63.38 -51.24
N SER A 1045 10.58 63.07 -50.46
CA SER A 1045 11.25 61.76 -50.47
C SER A 1045 10.26 60.64 -50.15
N GLY A 1046 10.38 59.50 -50.83
CA GLY A 1046 9.46 58.35 -50.69
C GLY A 1046 9.27 57.84 -49.26
N LYS A 1047 10.22 58.13 -48.36
CA LYS A 1047 10.14 57.89 -46.91
C LYS A 1047 8.99 58.62 -46.20
N LYS A 1048 8.23 59.47 -46.91
CA LYS A 1048 7.07 60.21 -46.40
C LYS A 1048 5.69 59.77 -46.94
N LEU A 1049 5.62 58.76 -47.83
CA LEU A 1049 4.30 58.22 -48.21
C LEU A 1049 3.65 57.51 -47.01
N PRO A 1050 2.33 57.66 -46.77
CA PRO A 1050 1.62 56.95 -45.72
C PRO A 1050 1.86 55.44 -45.76
N ASP A 1051 1.73 54.82 -46.94
CA ASP A 1051 1.94 53.38 -47.13
C ASP A 1051 3.37 52.94 -46.78
N TYR A 1052 4.37 53.74 -47.16
CA TYR A 1052 5.77 53.46 -46.80
C TYR A 1052 5.99 53.58 -45.29
N GLN A 1053 5.35 54.56 -44.63
CA GLN A 1053 5.43 54.69 -43.17
C GLN A 1053 4.70 53.53 -42.47
N TYR A 1054 3.57 53.08 -43.01
CA TYR A 1054 2.83 51.91 -42.50
C TYR A 1054 3.67 50.63 -42.63
N GLN A 1055 4.18 50.34 -43.84
CA GLN A 1055 5.08 49.21 -44.07
C GLN A 1055 6.37 49.31 -43.24
N THR A 1056 6.90 50.52 -42.99
CA THR A 1056 8.07 50.69 -42.09
C THR A 1056 7.70 50.33 -40.65
N GLN A 1057 6.55 50.78 -40.12
CA GLN A 1057 6.11 50.39 -38.77
C GLN A 1057 5.85 48.87 -38.68
N GLN A 1058 5.15 48.31 -39.67
CA GLN A 1058 4.79 46.89 -39.71
C GLN A 1058 6.01 45.97 -39.88
N SER A 1059 7.02 46.36 -40.68
CA SER A 1059 8.26 45.59 -40.84
C SER A 1059 9.13 45.62 -39.59
N VAL A 1060 9.17 46.74 -38.85
CA VAL A 1060 9.84 46.81 -37.53
C VAL A 1060 9.18 45.86 -36.54
N LEU A 1061 7.84 45.85 -36.44
CA LEU A 1061 7.11 44.91 -35.58
C LEU A 1061 7.31 43.45 -36.00
N TYR A 1062 7.33 43.16 -37.31
CA TYR A 1062 7.60 41.82 -37.83
C TYR A 1062 9.02 41.34 -37.49
N THR A 1063 10.02 42.21 -37.62
CA THR A 1063 11.42 41.92 -37.29
C THR A 1063 11.59 41.63 -35.79
N LEU A 1064 10.94 42.43 -34.94
CA LEU A 1064 10.94 42.21 -33.49
C LEU A 1064 10.23 40.90 -33.12
N LYS A 1065 9.11 40.56 -33.78
CA LYS A 1065 8.45 39.25 -33.61
C LYS A 1065 9.39 38.09 -33.96
N GLN A 1066 10.00 38.12 -35.16
CA GLN A 1066 10.89 37.05 -35.63
C GLN A 1066 12.09 36.85 -34.69
N ARG A 1067 12.69 37.94 -34.19
CA ARG A 1067 13.77 37.87 -33.19
C ARG A 1067 13.30 37.31 -31.84
N SER A 1068 12.05 37.56 -31.45
CA SER A 1068 11.45 36.97 -30.23
C SER A 1068 11.23 35.46 -30.34
N GLU A 1069 10.91 34.96 -31.54
CA GLU A 1069 10.73 33.53 -31.82
C GLU A 1069 12.09 32.82 -31.85
N GLN A 1070 13.09 33.40 -32.51
CA GLN A 1070 14.48 32.90 -32.51
C GLN A 1070 15.08 32.80 -31.10
N LEU A 1071 14.92 33.82 -30.25
CA LEU A 1071 15.39 33.78 -28.85
C LEU A 1071 14.64 32.74 -28.01
N ARG A 1072 13.34 32.55 -28.24
CA ARG A 1072 12.53 31.53 -27.55
C ARG A 1072 13.02 30.12 -27.86
N ASP A 1073 13.33 29.84 -29.12
CA ASP A 1073 13.81 28.52 -29.52
C ASP A 1073 15.28 28.28 -29.13
N GLN A 1074 16.12 29.33 -29.09
CA GLN A 1074 17.43 29.25 -28.43
C GLN A 1074 17.30 28.87 -26.94
N ILE A 1075 16.40 29.52 -26.18
CA ILE A 1075 16.16 29.20 -24.77
C ILE A 1075 15.69 27.75 -24.60
N LYS A 1076 14.72 27.29 -25.41
CA LYS A 1076 14.29 25.87 -25.41
C LYS A 1076 15.45 24.90 -25.68
N SER A 1077 16.31 25.22 -26.65
CA SER A 1077 17.47 24.37 -27.00
C SER A 1077 18.47 24.25 -25.85
N GLN A 1078 18.69 25.33 -25.07
CA GLN A 1078 19.55 25.29 -23.88
C GLN A 1078 18.89 24.51 -22.75
N LEU A 1079 17.58 24.67 -22.50
CA LEU A 1079 16.84 23.89 -21.50
C LEU A 1079 16.93 22.39 -21.76
N GLN A 1080 16.68 21.96 -23.01
CA GLN A 1080 16.84 20.56 -23.42
C GLN A 1080 18.29 20.06 -23.29
N PHE A 1081 19.28 20.92 -23.57
CA PHE A 1081 20.70 20.57 -23.37
C PHE A 1081 21.04 20.40 -21.89
N THR A 1082 20.50 21.25 -21.00
CA THR A 1082 20.68 21.11 -19.55
C THR A 1082 19.99 19.87 -18.99
N GLN A 1083 18.76 19.56 -19.39
CA GLN A 1083 18.10 18.29 -18.99
C GLN A 1083 18.88 17.07 -19.46
N LYS A 1084 19.35 17.04 -20.73
CA LYS A 1084 20.22 15.95 -21.23
C LYS A 1084 21.58 15.87 -20.53
N LYS A 1085 22.02 16.93 -19.85
CA LYS A 1085 23.25 16.94 -19.04
C LYS A 1085 23.01 16.44 -17.61
N VAL A 1086 21.86 16.77 -17.02
CA VAL A 1086 21.41 16.24 -15.71
C VAL A 1086 21.13 14.73 -15.82
N ASN A 1087 20.42 14.27 -16.85
CA ASN A 1087 20.17 12.85 -17.09
C ASN A 1087 21.45 12.05 -17.45
N LYS A 1088 22.58 12.73 -17.68
CA LYS A 1088 23.92 12.14 -17.84
C LYS A 1088 24.81 12.24 -16.58
N LEU A 1089 24.19 12.61 -15.45
CA LEU A 1089 24.76 12.57 -14.10
C LEU A 1089 23.92 11.68 -13.16
N HIS A 1090 23.05 10.85 -13.74
CA HIS A 1090 22.29 9.76 -13.11
C HIS A 1090 22.49 8.42 -13.88
N ILE A 1091 23.61 8.33 -14.60
CA ILE A 1091 24.21 7.15 -15.23
C ILE A 1091 25.73 7.32 -15.07
#